data_AF-A0A5N5CZC0-F1
#
_entry.id   AF-A0A5N5CZC0-F1
#
_cell.length_a   1.000
_cell.length_b   1.000
_cell.length_c   1.000
_cell.angle_alpha   90.00
_cell.angle_beta   90.00
_cell.angle_gamma   90.00
#
_symmetry.space_group_name_H-M   'P 1'
#
loop_
_entity.id
_entity.type
_entity.pdbx_description
1 polymer ?
#
loop_
_entity_poly.entity_id
_entity_poly.type
_entity_poly.pdbx_seq_one_letter_code
_entity_poly.pdbx_strand_id
1 'polypeptide(L)'
;MSLEPIPQPPTYLYGMLANLPEIDPSFPLSSFWRLHALYGPIFQLDLISRKVIVVSNYELAHEVMDDEKFEKAITAGLKELAFDTIGLCAFNYRFNDFYAEHMHPFANQMAAVLLESGKRANRTQMETKLRLWSNKQMQDNIHAMHKLCDDIVAERKANPDPGVNDLLNTMLNTADPVTGEKLDDENIRNQMVTFLIAGHETTSGTLSYLFYNLLKNPEKLHKAQQEVDAVLGDDAIAVKHLDKLKYVDACLKETLRLNGPIGQVQRRAKHDTVLGGKYQISADHAIVINLRGLHSDPAVWGEDAAEFKPERMLHMDKLPPDAWKPFGIGMRSCIGRAFAEQEMLINVALILQRFQVEMADPSYVLVNKSTLTIKPDKFFIKVRRRPAKGPMVGLASTGGATQKTRQDSVHGVHPSSQPMQKMTILYGSNAGTCKAFAEDLQTHAPGFGFDADVMTLDQGTENVPKEQPVVVITSSYEGKPPDNAAKFVSWLQSGDAPSFEGVRYAVFGVGNSEWVSTYQRIPKLVEGQMKKGGGKAMVEPCWADVKQDCMNDWENWTEKLWKNLQAESGGGGKAQTQTAALRAEVIKHDIPTILGGKEMSWGVVKSARSLGGKEVGLEKREVEIELPHDTHYSAGDYFVVLPLNPRETVARVLHRFGLHPDDMISISDTRKTFL
;
A
#
# COMPACT_ATOMS: atom_id res chain seq x y z
N MET A 1 -48.19 -27.58 4.89
CA MET A 1 -48.43 -26.12 4.88
C MET A 1 -48.54 -25.69 3.43
N SER A 2 -49.60 -24.98 3.04
CA SER A 2 -49.64 -24.31 1.73
C SER A 2 -48.71 -23.12 1.79
N LEU A 3 -47.80 -23.00 0.83
CA LEU A 3 -46.94 -21.82 0.70
C LEU A 3 -47.80 -20.65 0.24
N GLU A 4 -47.86 -19.59 1.03
CA GLU A 4 -48.53 -18.34 0.65
C GLU A 4 -47.56 -17.48 -0.18
N PRO A 5 -48.02 -16.87 -1.29
CA PRO A 5 -47.19 -15.97 -2.08
C PRO A 5 -46.92 -14.67 -1.31
N ILE A 6 -45.68 -14.17 -1.39
CA ILE A 6 -45.31 -12.89 -0.77
C ILE A 6 -46.10 -11.75 -1.44
N PRO A 7 -46.78 -10.88 -0.68
CA PRO A 7 -47.49 -9.72 -1.22
C PRO A 7 -46.58 -8.82 -2.07
N GLN A 8 -47.05 -8.33 -3.22
CA GLN A 8 -46.28 -7.46 -4.11
C GLN A 8 -47.17 -6.31 -4.63
N PRO A 9 -46.65 -5.07 -4.68
CA PRO A 9 -47.37 -3.95 -5.30
C PRO A 9 -47.63 -4.16 -6.80
N PRO A 10 -48.64 -3.48 -7.39
CA PRO A 10 -48.89 -3.58 -8.82
C PRO A 10 -47.68 -3.11 -9.63
N THR A 11 -47.44 -3.78 -10.76
CA THR A 11 -46.39 -3.38 -11.70
C THR A 11 -46.90 -2.32 -12.67
N TYR A 12 -46.07 -1.33 -12.98
CA TYR A 12 -46.45 -0.19 -13.81
C TYR A 12 -45.94 -0.32 -15.24
N LEU A 13 -46.64 0.35 -16.19
CA LEU A 13 -46.30 0.39 -17.62
C LEU A 13 -46.13 -1.01 -18.24
N TYR A 14 -47.17 -1.85 -18.12
CA TYR A 14 -47.18 -3.22 -18.65
C TYR A 14 -45.98 -4.08 -18.19
N GLY A 15 -45.44 -3.78 -17.01
CA GLY A 15 -44.29 -4.49 -16.43
C GLY A 15 -42.92 -3.90 -16.81
N MET A 16 -42.83 -2.91 -17.72
CA MET A 16 -41.53 -2.31 -18.08
C MET A 16 -40.85 -1.57 -16.94
N LEU A 17 -41.63 -0.92 -16.05
CA LEU A 17 -41.08 -0.24 -14.88
C LEU A 17 -41.19 -1.05 -13.60
N ALA A 18 -41.78 -2.26 -13.68
CA ALA A 18 -42.02 -3.12 -12.52
C ALA A 18 -42.61 -2.31 -11.34
N ASN A 19 -42.00 -2.37 -10.15
CA ASN A 19 -42.39 -1.59 -8.97
C ASN A 19 -41.53 -0.33 -8.75
N LEU A 20 -40.68 0.06 -9.71
CA LEU A 20 -39.81 1.24 -9.58
C LEU A 20 -40.57 2.54 -9.24
N PRO A 21 -41.79 2.80 -9.78
CA PRO A 21 -42.57 4.00 -9.43
C PRO A 21 -43.13 4.02 -8.00
N GLU A 22 -43.10 2.91 -7.26
CA GLU A 22 -43.52 2.87 -5.85
C GLU A 22 -42.47 3.47 -4.90
N ILE A 23 -41.24 3.67 -5.39
CA ILE A 23 -40.12 4.18 -4.62
C ILE A 23 -39.94 5.67 -4.92
N ASP A 24 -40.19 6.50 -3.91
CA ASP A 24 -39.83 7.91 -3.92
C ASP A 24 -38.30 8.04 -4.00
N PRO A 25 -37.73 8.58 -5.10
CA PRO A 25 -36.29 8.70 -5.25
C PRO A 25 -35.67 9.74 -4.31
N SER A 26 -36.45 10.67 -3.78
CA SER A 26 -35.98 11.71 -2.85
C SER A 26 -35.97 11.22 -1.41
N PHE A 27 -36.86 10.28 -1.05
CA PHE A 27 -36.86 9.65 0.26
C PHE A 27 -37.33 8.18 0.23
N PRO A 28 -36.47 7.24 -0.22
CA PRO A 28 -36.85 5.83 -0.43
C PRO A 28 -37.40 5.13 0.82
N LEU A 29 -36.91 5.49 2.01
CA LEU A 29 -37.35 4.92 3.29
C LEU A 29 -38.84 5.18 3.58
N SER A 30 -39.35 6.37 3.25
CA SER A 30 -40.78 6.68 3.41
C SER A 30 -41.67 5.75 2.58
N SER A 31 -41.16 5.31 1.44
CA SER A 31 -41.86 4.37 0.56
C SER A 31 -41.97 3.00 1.22
N PHE A 32 -40.94 2.53 1.93
CA PHE A 32 -41.00 1.27 2.67
C PHE A 32 -41.98 1.32 3.84
N TRP A 33 -42.09 2.44 4.57
CA TRP A 33 -43.09 2.59 5.63
C TRP A 33 -44.51 2.57 5.09
N ARG A 34 -44.76 3.28 3.99
CA ARG A 34 -46.05 3.26 3.29
C ARG A 34 -46.39 1.85 2.79
N LEU A 35 -45.44 1.17 2.16
CA LEU A 35 -45.63 -0.18 1.64
C LEU A 35 -45.82 -1.22 2.75
N HIS A 36 -45.13 -1.07 3.88
CA HIS A 36 -45.37 -1.88 5.08
C HIS A 36 -46.82 -1.71 5.59
N ALA A 37 -47.31 -0.48 5.66
CA ALA A 37 -48.69 -0.21 6.08
C ALA A 37 -49.74 -0.82 5.12
N LEU A 38 -49.40 -0.95 3.84
CA LEU A 38 -50.32 -1.46 2.80
C LEU A 38 -50.27 -2.98 2.61
N TYR A 39 -49.08 -3.58 2.67
CA TYR A 39 -48.84 -4.98 2.31
C TYR A 39 -48.43 -5.84 3.51
N GLY A 40 -48.24 -5.22 4.68
CA GLY A 40 -47.95 -5.92 5.92
C GLY A 40 -46.46 -6.13 6.20
N PRO A 41 -46.11 -7.08 7.08
CA PRO A 41 -44.76 -7.24 7.60
C PRO A 41 -43.78 -7.87 6.61
N ILE A 42 -44.26 -8.39 5.47
CA ILE A 42 -43.43 -8.91 4.38
C ILE A 42 -44.03 -8.52 3.03
N PHE A 43 -43.20 -7.97 2.15
CA PHE A 43 -43.61 -7.68 0.77
C PHE A 43 -42.42 -7.76 -0.19
N GLN A 44 -42.72 -8.05 -1.45
CA GLN A 44 -41.74 -8.13 -2.53
C GLN A 44 -41.84 -6.91 -3.43
N LEU A 45 -40.69 -6.46 -3.94
CA LEU A 45 -40.57 -5.42 -4.95
C LEU A 45 -39.77 -5.95 -6.13
N ASP A 46 -40.30 -5.80 -7.33
CA ASP A 46 -39.59 -6.02 -8.57
C ASP A 46 -38.99 -4.68 -9.04
N LEU A 47 -37.67 -4.55 -8.97
CA LEU A 47 -36.94 -3.34 -9.36
C LEU A 47 -36.28 -3.50 -10.74
N ILE A 48 -36.99 -4.15 -11.68
CA ILE A 48 -36.62 -4.42 -13.08
C ILE A 48 -35.49 -5.45 -13.21
N SER A 49 -34.37 -5.24 -12.50
CA SER A 49 -33.17 -6.08 -12.57
C SER A 49 -33.02 -7.07 -11.42
N ARG A 50 -33.83 -6.92 -10.37
CA ARG A 50 -33.82 -7.76 -9.18
C ARG A 50 -35.15 -7.69 -8.45
N LYS A 51 -35.51 -8.78 -7.79
CA LYS A 51 -36.57 -8.81 -6.79
C LYS A 51 -35.95 -8.58 -5.42
N VAL A 52 -36.60 -7.75 -4.61
CA VAL A 52 -36.20 -7.45 -3.24
C VAL A 52 -37.36 -7.83 -2.34
N ILE A 53 -37.09 -8.59 -1.28
CA ILE A 53 -38.07 -8.90 -0.24
C ILE A 53 -37.75 -8.01 0.96
N VAL A 54 -38.75 -7.29 1.43
CA VAL A 54 -38.65 -6.43 2.61
C VAL A 54 -39.40 -7.12 3.75
N VAL A 55 -38.72 -7.32 4.88
CA VAL A 55 -39.30 -7.80 6.14
C VAL A 55 -39.30 -6.65 7.16
N SER A 56 -40.37 -6.53 7.94
CA SER A 56 -40.59 -5.34 8.79
C SER A 56 -41.20 -5.67 10.16
N ASN A 57 -41.28 -6.94 10.55
CA ASN A 57 -41.62 -7.34 11.92
C ASN A 57 -40.49 -8.15 12.56
N TYR A 58 -40.54 -8.24 13.89
CA TYR A 58 -39.53 -8.93 14.68
C TYR A 58 -39.38 -10.41 14.32
N GLU A 59 -40.48 -11.15 14.17
CA GLU A 59 -40.47 -12.60 13.94
C GLU A 59 -39.73 -12.98 12.64
N LEU A 60 -40.07 -12.34 11.52
CA LEU A 60 -39.42 -12.60 10.24
C LEU A 60 -37.99 -12.05 10.21
N ALA A 61 -37.76 -10.89 10.82
CA ALA A 61 -36.40 -10.34 10.91
C ALA A 61 -35.49 -11.25 11.76
N HIS A 62 -35.98 -11.79 12.87
CA HIS A 62 -35.24 -12.71 13.73
C HIS A 62 -34.91 -14.02 13.00
N GLU A 63 -35.86 -14.57 12.23
CA GLU A 63 -35.61 -15.77 11.43
C GLU A 63 -34.60 -15.52 10.30
N VAL A 64 -34.65 -14.36 9.63
CA VAL A 64 -33.67 -13.97 8.60
C VAL A 64 -32.27 -13.70 9.17
N MET A 65 -32.14 -13.51 10.48
CA MET A 65 -30.85 -13.37 11.18
C MET A 65 -30.24 -14.71 11.62
N ASP A 66 -30.90 -15.84 11.32
CA ASP A 66 -30.33 -17.18 11.53
C ASP A 66 -29.22 -17.45 10.50
N ASP A 67 -27.96 -17.30 10.92
CA ASP A 67 -26.77 -17.49 10.09
C ASP A 67 -26.63 -18.93 9.52
N GLU A 68 -27.39 -19.93 10.03
CA GLU A 68 -27.45 -21.27 9.44
C GLU A 68 -28.39 -21.35 8.23
N LYS A 69 -29.39 -20.45 8.14
CA LYS A 69 -30.42 -20.44 7.09
C LYS A 69 -30.27 -19.29 6.08
N PHE A 70 -29.73 -18.15 6.52
CA PHE A 70 -29.63 -16.93 5.73
C PHE A 70 -28.23 -16.33 5.84
N GLU A 71 -27.76 -15.69 4.77
CA GLU A 71 -26.41 -15.13 4.71
C GLU A 71 -26.42 -13.61 4.82
N LYS A 72 -25.39 -13.05 5.46
CA LYS A 72 -25.11 -11.61 5.39
C LYS A 72 -24.68 -11.26 3.97
N ALA A 73 -25.40 -10.35 3.32
CA ALA A 73 -24.99 -9.78 2.04
C ALA A 73 -23.73 -8.92 2.21
N ILE A 74 -22.55 -9.51 2.01
CA ILE A 74 -21.26 -8.80 1.99
C ILE A 74 -21.00 -8.37 0.54
N THR A 75 -21.63 -7.26 0.14
CA THR A 75 -21.27 -6.56 -1.10
C THR A 75 -20.18 -5.55 -0.78
N ALA A 76 -18.96 -5.87 -1.22
CA ALA A 76 -17.81 -4.97 -1.31
C ALA A 76 -17.00 -4.80 0.00
N GLY A 77 -15.94 -5.62 0.11
CA GLY A 77 -14.85 -5.36 1.06
C GLY A 77 -13.52 -5.07 0.35
N LEU A 78 -13.25 -5.70 -0.79
CA LEU A 78 -11.95 -5.57 -1.48
C LEU A 78 -11.77 -4.22 -2.19
N LYS A 79 -12.85 -3.53 -2.55
CA LYS A 79 -12.74 -2.21 -3.20
C LYS A 79 -12.50 -1.11 -2.17
N GLU A 80 -13.27 -1.16 -1.10
CA GLU A 80 -13.18 -0.34 0.11
C GLU A 80 -11.77 -0.46 0.69
N LEU A 81 -11.26 -1.69 0.82
CA LEU A 81 -9.90 -1.96 1.26
C LEU A 81 -8.85 -1.27 0.40
N ALA A 82 -8.91 -1.47 -0.92
CA ALA A 82 -7.90 -0.92 -1.81
C ALA A 82 -7.98 0.61 -1.91
N PHE A 83 -9.19 1.15 -1.83
CA PHE A 83 -9.45 2.59 -1.85
C PHE A 83 -8.99 3.29 -0.56
N ASP A 84 -9.31 2.73 0.61
CA ASP A 84 -8.81 3.22 1.91
C ASP A 84 -7.28 3.04 2.03
N THR A 85 -6.72 1.93 1.54
CA THR A 85 -5.27 1.65 1.60
C THR A 85 -4.48 2.67 0.81
N ILE A 86 -4.87 2.96 -0.44
CA ILE A 86 -4.19 4.00 -1.22
C ILE A 86 -4.42 5.39 -0.62
N GLY A 87 -5.62 5.70 -0.11
CA GLY A 87 -5.90 6.98 0.56
C GLY A 87 -4.98 7.22 1.75
N LEU A 88 -4.84 6.20 2.61
CA LEU A 88 -4.03 6.28 3.81
C LEU A 88 -2.53 6.29 3.50
N CYS A 89 -2.05 5.37 2.66
CA CYS A 89 -0.61 5.27 2.38
C CYS A 89 -0.10 6.40 1.46
N ALA A 90 -0.91 6.88 0.51
CA ALA A 90 -0.46 7.91 -0.43
C ALA A 90 -0.66 9.33 0.13
N PHE A 91 -1.73 9.58 0.89
CA PHE A 91 -2.12 10.95 1.27
C PHE A 91 -2.40 11.13 2.76
N ASN A 92 -2.19 10.09 3.58
CA ASN A 92 -2.58 10.04 4.99
C ASN A 92 -4.06 10.41 5.21
N TYR A 93 -4.92 10.02 4.26
CA TYR A 93 -6.35 10.34 4.27
C TYR A 93 -7.18 9.08 4.46
N ARG A 94 -8.12 9.10 5.41
CA ARG A 94 -9.02 7.98 5.69
C ARG A 94 -10.39 8.25 5.09
N PHE A 95 -10.78 7.51 4.05
CA PHE A 95 -12.17 7.58 3.55
C PHE A 95 -13.13 6.86 4.51
N ASN A 96 -12.63 5.90 5.29
CA ASN A 96 -13.38 5.14 6.29
C ASN A 96 -14.54 4.37 5.67
N ASP A 97 -14.30 3.78 4.48
CA ASP A 97 -15.34 3.09 3.71
C ASP A 97 -15.92 1.88 4.47
N PHE A 98 -15.14 1.25 5.35
CA PHE A 98 -15.61 0.16 6.23
C PHE A 98 -16.56 0.60 7.36
N TYR A 99 -16.67 1.90 7.62
CA TYR A 99 -17.56 2.47 8.65
C TYR A 99 -18.83 3.09 8.07
N ALA A 100 -19.03 2.97 6.76
CA ALA A 100 -20.17 3.50 6.03
C ALA A 100 -20.94 2.39 5.31
N GLU A 101 -22.24 2.59 5.08
CA GLU A 101 -23.05 1.67 4.26
C GLU A 101 -22.74 1.78 2.76
N HIS A 102 -22.11 2.88 2.35
CA HIS A 102 -21.78 3.19 0.97
C HIS A 102 -20.34 3.71 0.89
N MET A 103 -19.63 3.33 -0.17
CA MET A 103 -18.32 3.92 -0.49
C MET A 103 -18.40 5.44 -0.56
N HIS A 104 -17.29 6.09 -0.18
CA HIS A 104 -17.12 7.53 -0.25
C HIS A 104 -17.54 8.07 -1.63
N PRO A 105 -18.26 9.23 -1.70
CA PRO A 105 -18.79 9.76 -2.95
C PRO A 105 -17.75 9.88 -4.09
N PHE A 106 -16.48 10.11 -3.74
CA PHE A 106 -15.38 10.13 -4.69
C PHE A 106 -15.32 8.87 -5.54
N ALA A 107 -15.48 7.68 -4.95
CA ALA A 107 -15.42 6.42 -5.69
C ALA A 107 -16.56 6.29 -6.73
N ASN A 108 -17.76 6.74 -6.36
CA ASN A 108 -18.93 6.75 -7.25
C ASN A 108 -18.78 7.78 -8.37
N GLN A 109 -18.30 8.99 -8.05
CA GLN A 109 -18.00 10.06 -9.01
C GLN A 109 -16.95 9.59 -10.03
N MET A 110 -15.87 9.00 -9.54
CA MET A 110 -14.79 8.42 -10.33
C MET A 110 -15.31 7.33 -11.28
N ALA A 111 -16.07 6.35 -10.76
CA ALA A 111 -16.64 5.30 -11.58
C ALA A 111 -17.56 5.86 -12.69
N ALA A 112 -18.37 6.87 -12.38
CA ALA A 112 -19.24 7.53 -13.35
C ALA A 112 -18.44 8.28 -14.44
N VAL A 113 -17.38 9.00 -14.05
CA VAL A 113 -16.48 9.71 -14.99
C VAL A 113 -15.77 8.72 -15.92
N LEU A 114 -15.28 7.60 -15.39
CA LEU A 114 -14.59 6.57 -16.19
C LEU A 114 -15.54 5.88 -17.16
N LEU A 115 -16.75 5.52 -16.71
CA LEU A 115 -17.77 4.93 -17.59
C LEU A 115 -18.15 5.87 -18.73
N GLU A 116 -18.36 7.16 -18.44
CA GLU A 116 -18.68 8.13 -19.48
C GLU A 116 -17.49 8.41 -20.42
N SER A 117 -16.27 8.43 -19.89
CA SER A 117 -15.04 8.53 -20.69
C SER A 117 -14.89 7.36 -21.66
N GLY A 118 -15.14 6.13 -21.20
CA GLY A 118 -15.14 4.94 -22.04
C GLY A 118 -16.22 4.97 -23.13
N LYS A 119 -17.43 5.41 -22.79
CA LYS A 119 -18.50 5.58 -23.79
C LYS A 119 -18.13 6.64 -24.83
N ARG A 120 -17.53 7.77 -24.40
CA ARG A 120 -17.11 8.86 -25.29
C ARG A 120 -16.03 8.41 -26.29
N ALA A 121 -15.16 7.49 -25.93
CA ALA A 121 -14.13 6.96 -26.83
C ALA A 121 -14.72 6.32 -28.11
N ASN A 122 -15.98 5.87 -28.07
CA ASN A 122 -16.69 5.27 -29.20
C ASN A 122 -17.71 6.21 -29.86
N ARG A 123 -17.73 7.51 -29.51
CA ARG A 123 -18.71 8.48 -30.02
C ARG A 123 -18.06 9.47 -30.99
N THR A 124 -18.87 10.02 -31.88
CA THR A 124 -18.45 11.16 -32.71
C THR A 124 -18.41 12.45 -31.88
N GLN A 125 -17.67 13.46 -32.36
CA GLN A 125 -17.62 14.77 -31.67
C GLN A 125 -18.98 15.46 -31.60
N MET A 126 -19.83 15.31 -32.62
CA MET A 126 -21.18 15.87 -32.64
C MET A 126 -22.09 15.20 -31.59
N GLU A 127 -22.08 13.88 -31.50
CA GLU A 127 -22.86 13.16 -30.48
C GLU A 127 -22.44 13.56 -29.07
N THR A 128 -21.14 13.74 -28.85
CA THR A 128 -20.61 14.19 -27.56
C THR A 128 -21.12 15.58 -27.19
N LYS A 129 -21.16 16.54 -28.13
CA LYS A 129 -21.67 17.90 -27.87
C LYS A 129 -23.17 17.93 -27.55
N LEU A 130 -23.96 17.06 -28.16
CA LEU A 130 -25.43 17.02 -27.97
C LEU A 130 -25.85 16.43 -26.61
N ARG A 131 -24.99 15.66 -25.93
CA ARG A 131 -25.28 15.06 -24.61
C ARG A 131 -25.03 16.02 -23.44
N LEU A 132 -25.68 17.19 -23.45
CA LEU A 132 -25.50 18.27 -22.47
C LEU A 132 -25.57 17.80 -21.01
N TRP A 133 -26.57 16.98 -20.67
CA TRP A 133 -26.75 16.46 -19.30
C TRP A 133 -25.63 15.51 -18.86
N SER A 134 -25.23 14.59 -19.73
CA SER A 134 -24.11 13.66 -19.46
C SER A 134 -22.81 14.43 -19.28
N ASN A 135 -22.60 15.45 -20.10
CA ASN A 135 -21.43 16.31 -20.01
C ASN A 135 -21.43 17.12 -18.72
N LYS A 136 -22.58 17.70 -18.34
CA LYS A 136 -22.73 18.42 -17.08
C LYS A 136 -22.44 17.50 -15.89
N GLN A 137 -23.05 16.31 -15.83
CA GLN A 137 -22.80 15.36 -14.75
C GLN A 137 -21.32 14.96 -14.65
N MET A 138 -20.67 14.71 -15.78
CA MET A 138 -19.24 14.40 -15.81
C MET A 138 -18.40 15.56 -15.28
N GLN A 139 -18.72 16.81 -15.67
CA GLN A 139 -18.03 17.99 -15.15
C GLN A 139 -18.29 18.19 -13.65
N ASP A 140 -19.53 18.04 -13.18
CA ASP A 140 -19.89 18.15 -11.76
C ASP A 140 -19.12 17.11 -10.93
N ASN A 141 -19.00 15.87 -11.43
CA ASN A 141 -18.20 14.81 -10.79
C ASN A 141 -16.71 15.14 -10.79
N ILE A 142 -16.15 15.64 -11.90
CA ILE A 142 -14.74 16.05 -11.98
C ILE A 142 -14.46 17.17 -10.97
N HIS A 143 -15.32 18.20 -10.92
CA HIS A 143 -15.18 19.29 -9.96
C HIS A 143 -15.23 18.80 -8.51
N ALA A 144 -16.15 17.89 -8.18
CA ALA A 144 -16.23 17.34 -6.82
C ALA A 144 -14.99 16.53 -6.43
N MET A 145 -14.47 15.69 -7.34
CA MET A 145 -13.24 14.94 -7.13
C MET A 145 -12.03 15.85 -6.98
N HIS A 146 -11.92 16.86 -7.85
CA HIS A 146 -10.85 17.86 -7.81
C HIS A 146 -10.89 18.64 -6.50
N LYS A 147 -12.07 19.10 -6.09
CA LYS A 147 -12.25 19.85 -4.85
C LYS A 147 -11.75 19.06 -3.64
N LEU A 148 -12.09 17.77 -3.52
CA LEU A 148 -11.60 16.95 -2.41
C LEU A 148 -10.07 16.87 -2.38
N CYS A 149 -9.44 16.65 -3.53
CA CYS A 149 -7.98 16.59 -3.62
C CYS A 149 -7.35 17.95 -3.27
N ASP A 150 -7.92 19.04 -3.78
CA ASP A 150 -7.47 20.41 -3.50
C ASP A 150 -7.61 20.74 -2.00
N ASP A 151 -8.72 20.33 -1.36
CA ASP A 151 -8.95 20.50 0.08
C ASP A 151 -7.88 19.75 0.90
N ILE A 152 -7.56 18.49 0.54
CA ILE A 152 -6.50 17.69 1.20
C ILE A 152 -5.12 18.33 1.02
N VAL A 153 -4.81 18.82 -0.18
CA VAL A 153 -3.54 19.53 -0.46
C VAL A 153 -3.46 20.81 0.37
N ALA A 154 -4.54 21.59 0.42
CA ALA A 154 -4.59 22.82 1.20
C ALA A 154 -4.43 22.55 2.70
N GLU A 155 -5.06 21.50 3.22
CA GLU A 155 -4.92 21.09 4.63
C GLU A 155 -3.47 20.68 4.95
N ARG A 156 -2.82 19.90 4.09
CA ARG A 156 -1.40 19.49 4.28
C ARG A 156 -0.45 20.69 4.21
N LYS A 157 -0.72 21.67 3.37
CA LYS A 157 0.08 22.90 3.29
C LYS A 157 -0.13 23.80 4.52
N ALA A 158 -1.36 23.87 5.03
CA ALA A 158 -1.69 24.62 6.24
C ALA A 158 -1.10 23.97 7.49
N ASN A 159 -0.98 22.64 7.50
CA ASN A 159 -0.43 21.86 8.60
C ASN A 159 0.70 20.93 8.11
N PRO A 160 1.90 21.47 7.82
CA PRO A 160 3.02 20.66 7.34
C PRO A 160 3.43 19.60 8.37
N ASP A 161 3.55 18.35 7.92
CA ASP A 161 4.08 17.25 8.73
C ASP A 161 5.28 16.61 8.02
N PRO A 162 6.51 17.09 8.30
CA PRO A 162 7.73 16.54 7.70
C PRO A 162 8.03 15.10 8.11
N GLY A 163 7.41 14.60 9.20
CA GLY A 163 7.63 13.23 9.70
C GLY A 163 6.85 12.18 8.90
N VAL A 164 5.81 12.58 8.15
CA VAL A 164 4.99 11.68 7.36
C VAL A 164 5.67 11.32 6.04
N ASN A 165 5.97 10.04 5.86
CA ASN A 165 6.54 9.48 4.64
C ASN A 165 5.45 8.97 3.68
N ASP A 166 4.59 9.87 3.19
CA ASP A 166 3.57 9.57 2.18
C ASP A 166 3.89 10.20 0.81
N LEU A 167 3.12 9.82 -0.21
CA LEU A 167 3.30 10.34 -1.58
C LEU A 167 2.95 11.83 -1.67
N LEU A 168 1.95 12.30 -0.92
CA LEU A 168 1.58 13.72 -0.89
C LEU A 168 2.74 14.60 -0.39
N ASN A 169 3.39 14.20 0.69
CA ASN A 169 4.52 14.93 1.25
C ASN A 169 5.69 14.94 0.27
N THR A 170 5.92 13.82 -0.43
CA THR A 170 6.91 13.73 -1.49
C THR A 170 6.60 14.70 -2.63
N MET A 171 5.36 14.72 -3.13
CA MET A 171 4.90 15.58 -4.23
C MET A 171 4.96 17.08 -3.88
N LEU A 172 4.69 17.45 -2.63
CA LEU A 172 4.74 18.84 -2.16
C LEU A 172 6.17 19.37 -1.99
N ASN A 173 7.08 18.52 -1.52
CA ASN A 173 8.37 18.98 -0.99
C ASN A 173 9.56 18.66 -1.89
N THR A 174 9.44 17.68 -2.77
CA THR A 174 10.56 17.21 -3.60
C THR A 174 10.57 17.93 -4.95
N ALA A 175 11.70 18.56 -5.29
CA ALA A 175 11.94 19.06 -6.64
C ALA A 175 12.47 17.94 -7.54
N ASP A 176 12.12 17.98 -8.82
CA ASP A 176 12.73 17.13 -9.83
C ASP A 176 14.25 17.41 -9.89
N PRO A 177 15.11 16.39 -9.70
CA PRO A 177 16.56 16.56 -9.76
C PRO A 177 17.10 17.07 -11.11
N VAL A 178 16.35 16.91 -12.20
CA VAL A 178 16.78 17.33 -13.54
C VAL A 178 16.47 18.80 -13.79
N THR A 179 15.22 19.22 -13.56
CA THR A 179 14.76 20.59 -13.83
C THR A 179 14.90 21.53 -12.63
N GLY A 180 14.98 21.00 -11.41
CA GLY A 180 14.90 21.76 -10.17
C GLY A 180 13.48 22.26 -9.84
N GLU A 181 12.49 21.94 -10.68
CA GLU A 181 11.10 22.38 -10.49
C GLU A 181 10.33 21.44 -9.56
N LYS A 182 9.40 21.99 -8.79
CA LYS A 182 8.43 21.21 -8.02
C LYS A 182 7.15 21.01 -8.83
N LEU A 183 6.38 19.99 -8.47
CA LEU A 183 5.04 19.83 -9.03
C LEU A 183 4.16 21.00 -8.58
N ASP A 184 3.44 21.60 -9.53
CA ASP A 184 2.39 22.56 -9.22
C ASP A 184 1.15 21.86 -8.62
N ASP A 185 0.30 22.64 -7.96
CA ASP A 185 -0.87 22.11 -7.24
C ASP A 185 -1.86 21.38 -8.14
N GLU A 186 -2.02 21.85 -9.38
CA GLU A 186 -2.88 21.20 -10.37
C GLU A 186 -2.32 19.82 -10.75
N ASN A 187 -1.01 19.71 -10.93
CA ASN A 187 -0.35 18.44 -11.21
C ASN A 187 -0.49 17.50 -10.01
N ILE A 188 -0.24 17.98 -8.78
CA ILE A 188 -0.40 17.19 -7.56
C ILE A 188 -1.83 16.64 -7.47
N ARG A 189 -2.85 17.47 -7.66
CA ARG A 189 -4.25 17.04 -7.72
C ARG A 189 -4.45 15.95 -8.77
N ASN A 190 -3.93 16.13 -9.99
CA ASN A 190 -4.08 15.16 -11.06
C ASN A 190 -3.37 13.83 -10.73
N GLN A 191 -2.23 13.86 -10.04
CA GLN A 191 -1.57 12.64 -9.54
C GLN A 191 -2.40 11.96 -8.44
N MET A 192 -3.00 12.72 -7.52
CA MET A 192 -3.87 12.15 -6.48
C MET A 192 -5.05 11.39 -7.08
N VAL A 193 -5.74 12.00 -8.04
CA VAL A 193 -6.82 11.36 -8.79
C VAL A 193 -6.31 10.12 -9.54
N THR A 194 -5.12 10.20 -10.15
CA THR A 194 -4.50 9.09 -10.89
C THR A 194 -4.21 7.90 -9.98
N PHE A 195 -3.62 8.10 -8.80
CA PHE A 195 -3.34 7.02 -7.86
C PHE A 195 -4.62 6.37 -7.32
N LEU A 196 -5.65 7.17 -7.00
CA LEU A 196 -6.95 6.64 -6.58
C LEU A 196 -7.59 5.79 -7.67
N ILE A 197 -7.62 6.27 -8.92
CA ILE A 197 -8.16 5.51 -10.06
C ILE A 197 -7.37 4.22 -10.29
N ALA A 198 -6.06 4.33 -10.48
CA ALA A 198 -5.22 3.24 -10.94
C ALA A 198 -4.99 2.17 -9.85
N GLY A 199 -4.89 2.59 -8.58
CA GLY A 199 -4.58 1.71 -7.46
C GLY A 199 -5.75 0.85 -7.00
N HIS A 200 -6.98 1.40 -6.92
CA HIS A 200 -8.07 0.64 -6.30
C HIS A 200 -8.71 -0.41 -7.24
N GLU A 201 -9.01 -0.06 -8.50
CA GLU A 201 -9.83 -0.94 -9.36
C GLU A 201 -9.02 -2.15 -9.86
N THR A 202 -7.73 -1.95 -10.15
CA THR A 202 -6.84 -3.01 -10.62
C THR A 202 -6.52 -4.02 -9.51
N THR A 203 -6.16 -3.54 -8.32
CA THR A 203 -5.87 -4.39 -7.16
C THR A 203 -7.10 -5.19 -6.74
N SER A 204 -8.24 -4.53 -6.54
CA SER A 204 -9.49 -5.21 -6.14
C SER A 204 -9.98 -6.21 -7.20
N GLY A 205 -9.82 -5.90 -8.49
CA GLY A 205 -10.11 -6.81 -9.60
C GLY A 205 -9.23 -8.07 -9.56
N THR A 206 -7.93 -7.90 -9.34
CA THR A 206 -6.98 -9.02 -9.23
C THR A 206 -7.31 -9.93 -8.04
N LEU A 207 -7.57 -9.35 -6.87
CA LEU A 207 -7.97 -10.12 -5.69
C LEU A 207 -9.28 -10.90 -5.93
N SER A 208 -10.24 -10.30 -6.62
CA SER A 208 -11.50 -10.97 -6.97
C SER A 208 -11.28 -12.18 -7.89
N TYR A 209 -10.45 -12.04 -8.93
CA TYR A 209 -10.09 -13.16 -9.80
C TYR A 209 -9.26 -14.23 -9.08
N LEU A 210 -8.38 -13.83 -8.16
CA LEU A 210 -7.58 -14.76 -7.37
C LEU A 210 -8.48 -15.66 -6.54
N PHE A 211 -9.42 -15.09 -5.78
CA PHE A 211 -10.35 -15.90 -4.99
C PHE A 211 -11.22 -16.78 -5.87
N TYR A 212 -11.67 -16.30 -7.03
CA TYR A 212 -12.37 -17.14 -8.01
C TYR A 212 -11.52 -18.34 -8.43
N ASN A 213 -10.26 -18.11 -8.82
CA ASN A 213 -9.33 -19.14 -9.27
C ASN A 213 -9.01 -20.14 -8.16
N LEU A 214 -8.69 -19.67 -6.95
CA LEU A 214 -8.42 -20.53 -5.80
C LEU A 214 -9.65 -21.37 -5.41
N LEU A 215 -10.85 -20.78 -5.41
CA LEU A 215 -12.08 -21.49 -5.05
C LEU A 215 -12.52 -22.51 -6.11
N LYS A 216 -12.16 -22.32 -7.38
CA LYS A 216 -12.30 -23.35 -8.42
C LYS A 216 -11.21 -24.43 -8.38
N ASN A 217 -10.16 -24.24 -7.58
CA ASN A 217 -9.03 -25.16 -7.42
C ASN A 217 -8.74 -25.41 -5.92
N PRO A 218 -9.60 -26.15 -5.19
CA PRO A 218 -9.50 -26.31 -3.73
C PRO A 218 -8.14 -26.82 -3.23
N GLU A 219 -7.46 -27.65 -4.03
CA GLU A 219 -6.12 -28.15 -3.74
C GLU A 219 -5.08 -27.02 -3.68
N LYS A 220 -5.22 -26.01 -4.54
CA LYS A 220 -4.34 -24.84 -4.59
C LYS A 220 -4.68 -23.85 -3.48
N LEU A 221 -5.97 -23.66 -3.18
CA LEU A 221 -6.40 -22.91 -2.01
C LEU A 221 -5.83 -23.50 -0.72
N HIS A 222 -5.92 -24.82 -0.55
CA HIS A 222 -5.39 -25.49 0.63
C HIS A 222 -3.87 -25.33 0.75
N LYS A 223 -3.14 -25.48 -0.36
CA LYS A 223 -1.68 -25.27 -0.38
C LYS A 223 -1.29 -23.83 -0.05
N ALA A 224 -2.01 -22.84 -0.56
CA ALA A 224 -1.80 -21.43 -0.21
C ALA A 224 -2.09 -21.16 1.28
N GLN A 225 -3.14 -21.76 1.82
CA GLN A 225 -3.48 -21.63 3.24
C GLN A 225 -2.44 -22.32 4.15
N GLN A 226 -1.93 -23.48 3.76
CA GLN A 226 -0.84 -24.16 4.47
C GLN A 226 0.44 -23.32 4.51
N GLU A 227 0.80 -22.65 3.41
CA GLU A 227 1.94 -21.73 3.40
C GLU A 227 1.72 -20.57 4.39
N VAL A 228 0.54 -19.94 4.34
CA VAL A 228 0.17 -18.86 5.26
C VAL A 228 0.25 -19.31 6.72
N ASP A 229 -0.25 -20.51 7.03
CA ASP A 229 -0.20 -21.09 8.38
C ASP A 229 1.24 -21.35 8.84
N ALA A 230 2.10 -21.86 7.94
CA ALA A 230 3.50 -22.13 8.25
C ALA A 230 4.33 -20.85 8.45
N VAL A 231 4.03 -19.80 7.68
CA VAL A 231 4.78 -18.54 7.72
C VAL A 231 4.31 -17.63 8.85
N LEU A 232 2.99 -17.48 9.02
CA LEU A 232 2.42 -16.52 9.97
C LEU A 232 1.97 -17.16 11.28
N GLY A 233 1.55 -18.43 11.27
CA GLY A 233 0.90 -19.03 12.44
C GLY A 233 -0.26 -18.17 12.95
N ASP A 234 -0.13 -17.67 14.18
CA ASP A 234 -1.07 -16.73 14.81
C ASP A 234 -0.58 -15.27 14.83
N ASP A 235 0.68 -15.04 14.46
CA ASP A 235 1.34 -13.74 14.54
C ASP A 235 0.71 -12.72 13.58
N ALA A 236 0.89 -11.44 13.90
CA ALA A 236 0.58 -10.35 12.99
C ALA A 236 1.52 -10.38 11.79
N ILE A 237 1.00 -10.07 10.60
CA ILE A 237 1.82 -9.95 9.40
C ILE A 237 2.81 -8.78 9.54
N ALA A 238 4.04 -8.99 9.08
CA ALA A 238 5.12 -8.03 9.11
C ALA A 238 5.94 -8.17 7.81
N VAL A 239 6.76 -7.17 7.50
CA VAL A 239 7.56 -7.13 6.25
C VAL A 239 8.40 -8.40 6.05
N LYS A 240 9.02 -8.91 7.13
CA LYS A 240 9.83 -10.15 7.16
C LYS A 240 9.08 -11.46 6.84
N HIS A 241 7.76 -11.39 6.66
CA HIS A 241 6.93 -12.53 6.28
C HIS A 241 6.66 -12.55 4.77
N LEU A 242 6.75 -11.40 4.09
CA LEU A 242 6.30 -11.25 2.71
C LEU A 242 7.15 -12.08 1.73
N ASP A 243 8.47 -12.12 1.94
CA ASP A 243 9.43 -12.90 1.14
C ASP A 243 9.23 -14.43 1.25
N LYS A 244 8.53 -14.88 2.29
CA LYS A 244 8.26 -16.30 2.57
C LYS A 244 6.97 -16.82 1.96
N LEU A 245 6.05 -15.93 1.57
CA LEU A 245 4.74 -16.27 0.99
C LEU A 245 4.83 -16.54 -0.53
N LYS A 246 5.74 -17.43 -0.92
CA LYS A 246 6.14 -17.66 -2.31
C LYS A 246 5.03 -18.27 -3.16
N TYR A 247 4.23 -19.18 -2.59
CA TYR A 247 3.12 -19.82 -3.29
C TYR A 247 1.91 -18.89 -3.41
N VAL A 248 1.61 -18.07 -2.40
CA VAL A 248 0.58 -17.03 -2.51
C VAL A 248 0.96 -16.01 -3.59
N ASP A 249 2.22 -15.56 -3.61
CA ASP A 249 2.77 -14.71 -4.68
C ASP A 249 2.65 -15.37 -6.07
N ALA A 250 2.96 -16.66 -6.18
CA ALA A 250 2.78 -17.43 -7.40
C ALA A 250 1.30 -17.50 -7.85
N CYS A 251 0.35 -17.63 -6.92
CA CYS A 251 -1.08 -17.62 -7.20
C CYS A 251 -1.55 -16.25 -7.74
N LEU A 252 -1.05 -15.16 -7.15
CA LEU A 252 -1.32 -13.80 -7.62
C LEU A 252 -0.81 -13.60 -9.05
N LYS A 253 0.40 -14.06 -9.36
CA LYS A 253 1.00 -13.93 -10.70
C LYS A 253 0.30 -14.75 -11.75
N GLU A 254 -0.11 -15.96 -11.39
CA GLU A 254 -0.91 -16.81 -12.28
C GLU A 254 -2.29 -16.22 -12.52
N THR A 255 -2.88 -15.55 -11.53
CA THR A 255 -4.12 -14.77 -11.70
C THR A 255 -3.92 -13.56 -12.61
N LEU A 256 -2.79 -12.85 -12.50
CA LEU A 256 -2.51 -11.73 -13.41
C LEU A 256 -2.29 -12.20 -14.86
N ARG A 257 -1.70 -13.39 -15.05
CA ARG A 257 -1.57 -14.03 -16.38
C ARG A 257 -2.95 -14.43 -16.92
N LEU A 258 -3.71 -15.17 -16.13
CA LEU A 258 -5.05 -15.60 -16.45
C LEU A 258 -6.07 -14.62 -15.88
N ASN A 259 -6.58 -13.59 -16.54
CA ASN A 259 -7.57 -12.67 -15.93
C ASN A 259 -6.97 -11.45 -15.23
N GLY A 260 -5.78 -11.00 -15.63
CA GLY A 260 -5.30 -9.66 -15.27
C GLY A 260 -6.35 -8.57 -15.59
N PRO A 261 -6.62 -7.62 -14.66
CA PRO A 261 -7.63 -6.57 -14.85
C PRO A 261 -7.40 -5.67 -16.07
N ILE A 262 -6.16 -5.60 -16.55
CA ILE A 262 -5.75 -4.87 -17.75
C ILE A 262 -5.48 -5.89 -18.85
N GLY A 263 -6.38 -5.96 -19.84
CA GLY A 263 -6.29 -6.94 -20.93
C GLY A 263 -5.42 -6.51 -22.13
N GLN A 264 -5.00 -5.25 -22.19
CA GLN A 264 -4.21 -4.73 -23.31
C GLN A 264 -3.32 -3.55 -22.91
N VAL A 265 -2.22 -3.37 -23.65
CA VAL A 265 -1.38 -2.16 -23.57
C VAL A 265 -1.13 -1.61 -24.97
N GLN A 266 -0.91 -0.31 -25.06
CA GLN A 266 -0.74 0.37 -26.35
C GLN A 266 0.70 0.86 -26.56
N ARG A 267 1.13 0.84 -27.81
CA ARG A 267 2.39 1.41 -28.31
C ARG A 267 2.12 2.25 -29.55
N ARG A 268 3.09 3.05 -29.95
CA ARG A 268 3.06 3.81 -31.20
C ARG A 268 4.39 3.66 -31.93
N ALA A 269 4.34 3.44 -33.24
CA ALA A 269 5.54 3.44 -34.07
C ALA A 269 6.14 4.86 -34.12
N LYS A 270 7.42 5.01 -33.81
CA LYS A 270 8.09 6.34 -33.81
C LYS A 270 8.52 6.77 -35.22
N HIS A 271 8.67 5.82 -36.12
CA HIS A 271 9.11 5.97 -37.50
C HIS A 271 8.57 4.78 -38.28
N ASP A 272 8.57 4.88 -39.61
CA ASP A 272 8.28 3.74 -40.48
C ASP A 272 9.21 2.58 -40.15
N THR A 273 8.63 1.39 -39.95
CA THR A 273 9.38 0.22 -39.49
C THR A 273 8.76 -1.09 -39.99
N VAL A 274 9.43 -2.21 -39.73
CA VAL A 274 8.96 -3.55 -40.11
C VAL A 274 8.89 -4.43 -38.86
N LEU A 275 7.69 -4.87 -38.49
CA LEU A 275 7.45 -5.78 -37.38
C LEU A 275 7.64 -7.24 -37.82
N GLY A 276 8.39 -8.02 -37.03
CA GLY A 276 8.65 -9.44 -37.30
C GLY A 276 9.35 -9.71 -38.63
N GLY A 277 10.06 -8.72 -39.19
CA GLY A 277 10.71 -8.81 -40.50
C GLY A 277 9.76 -8.93 -41.69
N LYS A 278 8.44 -8.76 -41.49
CA LYS A 278 7.42 -9.03 -42.51
C LYS A 278 6.36 -7.93 -42.65
N TYR A 279 5.96 -7.30 -41.56
CA TYR A 279 4.81 -6.38 -41.56
C TYR A 279 5.27 -4.93 -41.52
N GLN A 280 5.06 -4.18 -42.60
CA GLN A 280 5.35 -2.74 -42.62
C GLN A 280 4.37 -1.99 -41.71
N ILE A 281 4.89 -1.10 -40.88
CA ILE A 281 4.12 -0.24 -39.98
C ILE A 281 4.59 1.19 -40.18
N SER A 282 3.70 2.07 -40.63
CA SER A 282 4.00 3.50 -40.76
C SER A 282 4.16 4.17 -39.40
N ALA A 283 4.92 5.26 -39.37
CA ALA A 283 5.04 6.15 -38.22
C ALA A 283 3.66 6.54 -37.67
N ASP A 284 3.61 6.73 -36.36
CA ASP A 284 2.43 7.13 -35.59
C ASP A 284 1.23 6.17 -35.57
N HIS A 285 1.31 5.01 -36.22
CA HIS A 285 0.31 3.96 -36.04
C HIS A 285 0.29 3.45 -34.60
N ALA A 286 -0.92 3.39 -34.03
CA ALA A 286 -1.18 2.76 -32.75
C ALA A 286 -1.11 1.23 -32.88
N ILE A 287 -0.38 0.59 -31.97
CA ILE A 287 -0.22 -0.85 -31.88
C ILE A 287 -0.81 -1.29 -30.54
N VAL A 288 -1.77 -2.20 -30.58
CA VAL A 288 -2.38 -2.78 -29.39
C VAL A 288 -1.75 -4.14 -29.14
N ILE A 289 -1.15 -4.31 -27.96
CA ILE A 289 -0.67 -5.60 -27.47
C ILE A 289 -1.79 -6.22 -26.66
N ASN A 290 -2.40 -7.28 -27.19
CA ASN A 290 -3.39 -8.08 -26.48
C ASN A 290 -2.70 -8.94 -25.41
N LEU A 291 -2.73 -8.47 -24.15
CA LEU A 291 -2.11 -9.18 -23.03
C LEU A 291 -2.80 -10.51 -22.77
N ARG A 292 -4.12 -10.61 -22.95
CA ARG A 292 -4.85 -11.87 -22.77
C ARG A 292 -4.35 -12.95 -23.74
N GLY A 293 -4.14 -12.58 -25.00
CA GLY A 293 -3.57 -13.47 -26.02
C GLY A 293 -2.11 -13.83 -25.70
N LEU A 294 -1.28 -12.83 -25.40
CA LEU A 294 0.13 -13.03 -25.02
C LEU A 294 0.29 -13.99 -23.82
N HIS A 295 -0.56 -13.82 -22.81
CA HIS A 295 -0.51 -14.60 -21.57
C HIS A 295 -1.16 -15.98 -21.70
N SER A 296 -1.78 -16.30 -22.83
CA SER A 296 -2.37 -17.61 -23.12
C SER A 296 -1.77 -18.30 -24.35
N ASP A 297 -0.70 -17.76 -24.93
CA ASP A 297 -0.02 -18.33 -26.09
C ASP A 297 0.55 -19.72 -25.78
N PRO A 298 0.04 -20.81 -26.39
CA PRO A 298 0.53 -22.17 -26.14
C PRO A 298 2.01 -22.37 -26.51
N ALA A 299 2.56 -21.55 -27.41
CA ALA A 299 3.99 -21.61 -27.76
C ALA A 299 4.89 -21.21 -26.58
N VAL A 300 4.37 -20.43 -25.63
CA VAL A 300 5.07 -19.97 -24.44
C VAL A 300 4.62 -20.72 -23.19
N TRP A 301 3.31 -20.92 -23.07
CA TRP A 301 2.68 -21.40 -21.84
C TRP A 301 2.28 -22.89 -21.87
N GLY A 302 2.43 -23.55 -23.03
CA GLY A 302 2.05 -24.95 -23.25
C GLY A 302 0.57 -25.14 -23.59
N GLU A 303 0.17 -26.37 -23.88
CA GLU A 303 -1.23 -26.72 -24.16
C GLU A 303 -2.15 -26.47 -22.94
N ASP A 304 -1.59 -26.50 -21.73
CA ASP A 304 -2.27 -26.20 -20.46
C ASP A 304 -2.40 -24.68 -20.18
N ALA A 305 -2.18 -23.81 -21.17
CA ALA A 305 -2.18 -22.36 -21.00
C ALA A 305 -3.48 -21.79 -20.40
N ALA A 306 -4.62 -22.46 -20.58
CA ALA A 306 -5.89 -22.03 -20.00
C ALA A 306 -6.06 -22.43 -18.51
N GLU A 307 -5.23 -23.33 -18.00
CA GLU A 307 -5.33 -23.84 -16.63
C GLU A 307 -4.65 -22.91 -15.63
N PHE A 308 -5.30 -22.72 -14.47
CA PHE A 308 -4.73 -22.02 -13.33
C PHE A 308 -3.70 -22.91 -12.63
N LYS A 309 -2.41 -22.66 -12.86
CA LYS A 309 -1.28 -23.46 -12.36
C LYS A 309 -0.18 -22.57 -11.76
N PRO A 310 -0.32 -22.14 -10.49
CA PRO A 310 0.63 -21.26 -9.80
C PRO A 310 2.09 -21.74 -9.86
N GLU A 311 2.32 -23.05 -9.89
CA GLU A 311 3.66 -23.64 -9.95
C GLU A 311 4.51 -23.12 -11.11
N ARG A 312 3.89 -22.67 -12.23
CA ARG A 312 4.64 -22.09 -13.35
C ARG A 312 5.31 -20.77 -12.99
N MET A 313 4.75 -20.04 -12.03
CA MET A 313 5.25 -18.74 -11.57
C MET A 313 6.40 -18.87 -10.56
N LEU A 314 6.70 -20.09 -10.09
CA LEU A 314 7.90 -20.35 -9.29
C LEU A 314 9.18 -20.45 -10.15
N HIS A 315 9.03 -20.58 -11.47
CA HIS A 315 10.12 -20.78 -12.42
C HIS A 315 10.08 -19.77 -13.57
N MET A 316 9.78 -18.51 -13.25
CA MET A 316 9.68 -17.43 -14.25
C MET A 316 11.01 -17.15 -14.97
N ASP A 317 12.14 -17.54 -14.38
CA ASP A 317 13.47 -17.48 -14.98
C ASP A 317 13.60 -18.31 -16.26
N LYS A 318 12.74 -19.33 -16.44
CA LYS A 318 12.71 -20.19 -17.62
C LYS A 318 11.81 -19.66 -18.74
N LEU A 319 11.01 -18.63 -18.47
CA LEU A 319 10.12 -18.07 -19.47
C LEU A 319 10.90 -17.25 -20.50
N PRO A 320 10.45 -17.23 -21.77
CA PRO A 320 10.98 -16.28 -22.74
C PRO A 320 10.91 -14.84 -22.22
N PRO A 321 11.88 -13.98 -22.58
CA PRO A 321 11.81 -12.57 -22.23
C PRO A 321 10.48 -11.96 -22.64
N ASP A 322 9.95 -11.09 -21.77
CA ASP A 322 8.71 -10.35 -21.99
C ASP A 322 7.41 -11.18 -22.14
N ALA A 323 7.45 -12.48 -21.82
CA ALA A 323 6.27 -13.36 -21.83
C ALA A 323 5.17 -12.96 -20.84
N TRP A 324 5.53 -12.32 -19.72
CA TRP A 324 4.60 -11.93 -18.65
C TRP A 324 4.71 -10.43 -18.37
N LYS A 325 3.65 -9.67 -18.68
CA LYS A 325 3.62 -8.19 -18.68
C LYS A 325 2.28 -7.58 -18.17
N PRO A 326 1.71 -8.04 -17.05
CA PRO A 326 0.46 -7.47 -16.52
C PRO A 326 0.63 -6.02 -16.04
N PHE A 327 1.86 -5.60 -15.73
CA PHE A 327 2.19 -4.24 -15.28
C PHE A 327 2.74 -3.34 -16.40
N GLY A 328 2.59 -3.71 -17.67
CA GLY A 328 3.11 -2.94 -18.79
C GLY A 328 4.63 -3.08 -18.97
N ILE A 329 5.23 -2.16 -19.75
CA ILE A 329 6.61 -2.30 -20.27
C ILE A 329 7.34 -0.95 -20.31
N GLY A 330 8.58 -0.93 -19.83
CA GLY A 330 9.52 0.17 -19.92
C GLY A 330 9.29 1.26 -18.88
N MET A 331 9.73 2.48 -19.19
CA MET A 331 9.56 3.67 -18.32
C MET A 331 8.10 4.05 -18.04
N ARG A 332 7.15 3.46 -18.79
CA ARG A 332 5.70 3.65 -18.63
C ARG A 332 5.03 2.39 -18.09
N SER A 333 5.80 1.48 -17.50
CA SER A 333 5.25 0.39 -16.69
C SER A 333 4.58 0.95 -15.43
N CYS A 334 3.79 0.11 -14.76
CA CYS A 334 3.06 0.49 -13.57
C CYS A 334 4.02 0.93 -12.46
N ILE A 335 3.99 2.22 -12.12
CA ILE A 335 4.76 2.79 -11.01
C ILE A 335 4.31 2.21 -9.65
N GLY A 336 3.04 1.82 -9.54
CA GLY A 336 2.45 1.24 -8.33
C GLY A 336 2.64 -0.26 -8.17
N ARG A 337 3.44 -0.93 -9.03
CA ARG A 337 3.57 -2.40 -9.01
C ARG A 337 3.97 -2.95 -7.64
N ALA A 338 5.06 -2.44 -7.06
CA ALA A 338 5.57 -2.94 -5.78
C ALA A 338 4.54 -2.74 -4.66
N PHE A 339 3.84 -1.61 -4.67
CA PHE A 339 2.76 -1.32 -3.73
C PHE A 339 1.61 -2.32 -3.89
N ALA A 340 1.12 -2.51 -5.12
CA ALA A 340 0.00 -3.40 -5.40
C ALA A 340 0.34 -4.87 -5.07
N GLU A 341 1.55 -5.33 -5.40
CA GLU A 341 2.00 -6.69 -5.08
C GLU A 341 2.04 -6.93 -3.56
N GLN A 342 2.59 -6.00 -2.79
CA GLN A 342 2.61 -6.09 -1.32
C GLN A 342 1.20 -6.02 -0.73
N GLU A 343 0.39 -5.07 -1.18
CA GLU A 343 -0.99 -4.91 -0.75
C GLU A 343 -1.78 -6.21 -0.98
N MET A 344 -1.72 -6.76 -2.20
CA MET A 344 -2.43 -7.99 -2.52
C MET A 344 -1.95 -9.17 -1.67
N LEU A 345 -0.63 -9.31 -1.50
CA LEU A 345 -0.03 -10.40 -0.73
C LEU A 345 -0.47 -10.35 0.73
N ILE A 346 -0.42 -9.16 1.35
CA ILE A 346 -0.85 -8.93 2.73
C ILE A 346 -2.33 -9.27 2.89
N ASN A 347 -3.17 -8.80 1.97
CA ASN A 347 -4.61 -9.03 2.02
C ASN A 347 -4.97 -10.51 1.91
N VAL A 348 -4.38 -11.22 0.96
CA VAL A 348 -4.64 -12.65 0.78
C VAL A 348 -4.16 -13.44 2.00
N ALA A 349 -2.96 -13.14 2.49
CA ALA A 349 -2.41 -13.80 3.66
C ALA A 349 -3.32 -13.61 4.89
N LEU A 350 -3.75 -12.38 5.19
CA LEU A 350 -4.65 -12.09 6.31
C LEU A 350 -6.00 -12.81 6.18
N ILE A 351 -6.58 -12.85 4.98
CA ILE A 351 -7.85 -13.55 4.74
C ILE A 351 -7.67 -15.05 4.98
N LEU A 352 -6.65 -15.69 4.38
CA LEU A 352 -6.42 -17.14 4.51
C LEU A 352 -6.00 -17.54 5.93
N GLN A 353 -5.30 -16.66 6.64
CA GLN A 353 -4.88 -16.88 8.04
C GLN A 353 -6.08 -16.96 8.99
N ARG A 354 -7.16 -16.21 8.71
CA ARG A 354 -8.28 -16.00 9.65
C ARG A 354 -9.59 -16.63 9.20
N PHE A 355 -9.78 -16.83 7.91
CA PHE A 355 -11.05 -17.27 7.36
C PHE A 355 -10.88 -18.52 6.50
N GLN A 356 -11.86 -19.41 6.62
CA GLN A 356 -12.20 -20.35 5.57
C GLN A 356 -13.07 -19.61 4.55
N VAL A 357 -12.70 -19.68 3.29
CA VAL A 357 -13.41 -19.02 2.19
C VAL A 357 -14.11 -20.07 1.32
N GLU A 358 -15.33 -19.77 0.89
CA GLU A 358 -16.16 -20.62 0.03
C GLU A 358 -16.89 -19.76 -1.02
N MET A 359 -17.27 -20.33 -2.17
CA MET A 359 -18.15 -19.61 -3.10
C MET A 359 -19.54 -19.48 -2.49
N ALA A 360 -20.14 -18.29 -2.57
CA ALA A 360 -21.53 -18.12 -2.14
C ALA A 360 -22.48 -18.96 -3.01
N ASP A 361 -22.22 -18.97 -4.32
CA ASP A 361 -22.83 -19.85 -5.31
C ASP A 361 -21.78 -20.81 -5.90
N PRO A 362 -21.78 -22.11 -5.51
CA PRO A 362 -20.87 -23.10 -6.07
C PRO A 362 -20.96 -23.27 -7.58
N SER A 363 -22.13 -22.96 -8.16
CA SER A 363 -22.39 -23.08 -9.60
C SER A 363 -21.96 -21.84 -10.41
N TYR A 364 -21.47 -20.78 -9.75
CA TYR A 364 -21.07 -19.55 -10.41
C TYR A 364 -20.07 -19.83 -11.55
N VAL A 365 -20.41 -19.31 -12.72
CA VAL A 365 -19.57 -19.30 -13.93
C VAL A 365 -19.07 -17.88 -14.13
N LEU A 366 -17.78 -17.73 -14.45
CA LEU A 366 -17.16 -16.42 -14.58
C LEU A 366 -17.83 -15.60 -15.69
N VAL A 367 -18.42 -14.48 -15.30
CA VAL A 367 -18.89 -13.44 -16.21
C VAL A 367 -18.03 -12.20 -16.00
N ASN A 368 -17.40 -11.70 -17.07
CA ASN A 368 -16.56 -10.51 -16.95
C ASN A 368 -17.42 -9.24 -17.11
N LYS A 369 -17.32 -8.33 -16.14
CA LYS A 369 -17.81 -6.96 -16.27
C LYS A 369 -16.66 -6.05 -16.70
N SER A 370 -16.87 -5.34 -17.80
CA SER A 370 -15.91 -4.35 -18.31
C SER A 370 -16.32 -2.94 -17.91
N THR A 371 -15.39 -2.22 -17.29
CA THR A 371 -15.46 -0.76 -17.04
C THR A 371 -14.20 -0.13 -17.65
N LEU A 372 -13.36 0.52 -16.86
CA LEU A 372 -11.97 0.82 -17.24
C LEU A 372 -11.12 -0.46 -17.23
N THR A 373 -11.41 -1.36 -16.30
CA THR A 373 -10.77 -2.67 -16.11
C THR A 373 -11.77 -3.80 -16.29
N ILE A 374 -11.31 -5.05 -16.22
CA ILE A 374 -12.17 -6.24 -16.14
C ILE A 374 -12.19 -6.81 -14.73
N LYS A 375 -13.35 -7.34 -14.31
CA LYS A 375 -13.54 -8.04 -13.04
C LYS A 375 -14.66 -9.08 -13.12
N PRO A 376 -14.70 -10.08 -12.23
CA PRO A 376 -15.86 -10.96 -12.09
C PRO A 376 -17.12 -10.16 -11.75
N ASP A 377 -18.19 -10.32 -12.53
CA ASP A 377 -19.49 -9.71 -12.25
C ASP A 377 -20.23 -10.55 -11.20
N LYS A 378 -20.70 -9.91 -10.14
CA LYS A 378 -21.51 -10.55 -9.08
C LYS A 378 -20.90 -11.84 -8.51
N PHE A 379 -19.58 -11.89 -8.40
CA PHE A 379 -18.90 -12.98 -7.71
C PHE A 379 -18.90 -12.70 -6.21
N PHE A 380 -19.49 -13.60 -5.43
CA PHE A 380 -19.62 -13.48 -3.98
C PHE A 380 -18.97 -14.68 -3.28
N ILE A 381 -18.38 -14.43 -2.12
CA ILE A 381 -17.76 -15.44 -1.28
C ILE A 381 -18.39 -15.45 0.11
N LYS A 382 -18.47 -16.64 0.69
CA LYS A 382 -18.76 -16.85 2.12
C LYS A 382 -17.45 -16.94 2.86
N VAL A 383 -17.40 -16.31 4.04
CA VAL A 383 -16.23 -16.37 4.91
C VAL A 383 -16.66 -16.88 6.28
N ARG A 384 -15.98 -17.92 6.77
CA ARG A 384 -16.17 -18.46 8.12
C ARG A 384 -14.89 -18.31 8.90
N ARG A 385 -14.95 -17.73 10.09
CA ARG A 385 -13.76 -17.60 10.94
C ARG A 385 -13.19 -18.98 11.27
N ARG A 386 -11.87 -19.13 11.18
CA ARG A 386 -11.19 -20.38 11.50
C ARG A 386 -11.18 -20.59 13.03
N PRO A 387 -11.51 -21.80 13.51
CA PRO A 387 -11.41 -22.12 14.93
C PRO A 387 -9.95 -22.00 15.42
N ALA A 388 -9.78 -21.68 16.70
CA ALA A 388 -8.49 -21.47 17.39
C ALA A 388 -7.67 -20.21 17.04
N LYS A 389 -8.09 -19.37 16.09
CA LYS A 389 -7.42 -18.08 15.79
C LYS A 389 -7.97 -16.96 16.69
N GLY A 390 -7.16 -16.44 17.60
CA GLY A 390 -7.52 -15.35 18.53
C GLY A 390 -8.03 -14.08 17.84
N PRO A 391 -8.80 -13.20 18.53
CA PRO A 391 -9.23 -11.92 17.96
C PRO A 391 -8.01 -11.04 17.63
N MET A 392 -8.13 -10.18 16.61
CA MET A 392 -7.08 -9.24 16.23
C MET A 392 -6.91 -8.20 17.35
N VAL A 393 -5.97 -8.44 18.26
CA VAL A 393 -5.56 -7.42 19.24
C VAL A 393 -4.50 -6.56 18.57
N GLY A 394 -4.96 -5.53 17.84
CA GLY A 394 -4.18 -4.37 17.39
C GLY A 394 -2.95 -4.64 16.51
N LEU A 395 -2.92 -4.01 15.33
CA LEU A 395 -1.65 -3.49 14.81
C LEU A 395 -1.17 -2.37 15.76
N ALA A 396 -0.69 -2.75 16.95
CA ALA A 396 -0.06 -1.84 17.90
C ALA A 396 1.41 -2.25 18.01
N SER A 397 2.27 -1.40 17.44
CA SER A 397 3.74 -1.39 17.48
C SER A 397 4.46 -2.67 17.05
N THR A 398 5.11 -2.60 15.90
CA THR A 398 6.31 -3.40 15.59
C THR A 398 7.35 -3.21 16.71
N GLY A 399 7.41 -4.15 17.66
CA GLY A 399 8.39 -4.09 18.73
C GLY A 399 8.13 -5.16 19.78
N GLY A 400 8.59 -6.39 19.54
CA GLY A 400 8.44 -7.45 20.52
C GLY A 400 8.99 -8.79 20.08
N ALA A 401 10.26 -8.85 19.63
CA ALA A 401 10.97 -10.12 19.67
C ALA A 401 11.34 -10.43 21.13
N THR A 402 10.84 -11.55 21.65
CA THR A 402 11.18 -12.14 22.95
C THR A 402 12.70 -12.21 23.15
N GLN A 403 13.26 -11.33 23.98
CA GLN A 403 14.65 -11.45 24.45
C GLN A 403 14.71 -12.32 25.71
N LYS A 404 15.47 -13.41 25.61
CA LYS A 404 16.04 -14.09 26.76
C LYS A 404 17.05 -13.16 27.44
N THR A 405 16.82 -12.88 28.71
CA THR A 405 17.70 -12.10 29.59
C THR A 405 19.08 -12.76 29.72
N ARG A 406 20.12 -12.08 29.26
CA ARG A 406 21.48 -12.20 29.82
C ARG A 406 21.80 -10.88 30.52
N GLN A 407 22.04 -10.96 31.81
CA GLN A 407 22.62 -9.88 32.60
C GLN A 407 24.08 -9.72 32.17
N ASP A 408 24.45 -8.55 31.67
CA ASP A 408 25.83 -8.08 31.72
C ASP A 408 25.86 -6.62 32.18
N SER A 409 26.82 -6.37 33.07
CA SER A 409 26.98 -5.21 33.94
C SER A 409 27.44 -3.93 33.23
N VAL A 410 27.03 -2.80 33.82
CA VAL A 410 27.17 -1.41 33.38
C VAL A 410 28.64 -0.94 33.29
N HIS A 411 29.07 -0.51 32.09
CA HIS A 411 30.16 0.44 31.91
C HIS A 411 29.73 1.52 30.91
N GLY A 412 29.75 2.78 31.35
CA GLY A 412 29.35 3.96 30.57
C GLY A 412 30.35 4.28 29.44
N VAL A 413 29.83 4.73 28.30
CA VAL A 413 30.61 5.14 27.13
C VAL A 413 30.87 6.65 27.19
N HIS A 414 32.14 7.03 27.23
CA HIS A 414 32.59 8.37 26.87
C HIS A 414 32.68 8.50 25.33
N PRO A 415 32.42 9.67 24.72
CA PRO A 415 32.63 9.90 23.29
C PRO A 415 34.12 9.76 22.97
N SER A 416 34.47 8.91 22.00
CA SER A 416 35.85 8.77 21.54
C SER A 416 36.27 10.02 20.76
N SER A 417 37.27 10.72 21.27
CA SER A 417 37.90 11.91 20.67
C SER A 417 38.90 11.60 19.54
N GLN A 418 38.73 10.49 18.82
CA GLN A 418 39.60 10.16 17.68
C GLN A 418 39.07 10.79 16.38
N PRO A 419 39.95 11.32 15.52
CA PRO A 419 39.55 11.82 14.21
C PRO A 419 38.97 10.70 13.35
N MET A 420 37.73 10.87 12.89
CA MET A 420 37.04 9.90 12.04
C MET A 420 37.61 9.92 10.62
N GLN A 421 37.73 8.73 10.01
CA GLN A 421 38.13 8.60 8.61
C GLN A 421 36.97 8.99 7.70
N LYS A 422 37.24 9.69 6.60
CA LYS A 422 36.20 10.01 5.61
C LYS A 422 35.80 8.77 4.80
N MET A 423 34.54 8.70 4.40
CA MET A 423 33.97 7.70 3.47
C MET A 423 32.96 8.39 2.54
N THR A 424 32.86 7.92 1.29
CA THR A 424 31.81 8.37 0.36
C THR A 424 30.83 7.24 0.07
N ILE A 425 29.54 7.56 0.07
CA ILE A 425 28.46 6.67 -0.33
C ILE A 425 27.76 7.28 -1.56
N LEU A 426 27.85 6.61 -2.70
CA LEU A 426 27.19 6.98 -3.95
C LEU A 426 25.94 6.13 -4.13
N TYR A 427 24.77 6.74 -4.34
CA TYR A 427 23.54 5.97 -4.59
C TYR A 427 22.80 6.30 -5.88
N GLY A 428 22.18 5.29 -6.48
CA GLY A 428 21.24 5.40 -7.60
C GLY A 428 19.88 4.79 -7.24
N SER A 429 18.80 5.57 -7.26
CA SER A 429 17.47 5.14 -6.79
C SER A 429 16.33 5.97 -7.38
N ASN A 430 15.33 5.32 -8.00
CA ASN A 430 14.04 5.97 -8.34
C ASN A 430 12.93 5.60 -7.34
N ALA A 431 13.01 4.42 -6.72
CA ALA A 431 11.97 3.87 -5.82
C ALA A 431 12.30 4.02 -4.33
N GLY A 432 13.39 4.71 -3.98
CA GLY A 432 13.79 4.97 -2.60
C GLY A 432 14.65 3.88 -1.94
N THR A 433 14.57 2.61 -2.33
CA THR A 433 15.28 1.49 -1.67
C THR A 433 16.79 1.71 -1.50
N CYS A 434 17.52 2.02 -2.58
CA CYS A 434 18.98 2.24 -2.48
C CYS A 434 19.33 3.52 -1.71
N LYS A 435 18.42 4.51 -1.67
CA LYS A 435 18.59 5.73 -0.87
C LYS A 435 18.49 5.38 0.61
N ALA A 436 17.48 4.59 0.99
CA ALA A 436 17.32 4.11 2.37
C ALA A 436 18.54 3.32 2.85
N PHE A 437 19.10 2.43 2.01
CA PHE A 437 20.35 1.73 2.34
C PHE A 437 21.56 2.67 2.47
N ALA A 438 21.66 3.71 1.65
CA ALA A 438 22.72 4.71 1.77
C ALA A 438 22.61 5.50 3.09
N GLU A 439 21.40 5.91 3.47
CA GLU A 439 21.11 6.62 4.73
C GLU A 439 21.33 5.71 5.96
N ASP A 440 20.98 4.43 5.86
CA ASP A 440 21.26 3.43 6.89
C ASP A 440 22.77 3.25 7.11
N LEU A 441 23.54 3.12 6.02
CA LEU A 441 25.00 3.00 6.10
C LEU A 441 25.65 4.25 6.70
N GLN A 442 25.19 5.44 6.32
CA GLN A 442 25.64 6.70 6.91
C GLN A 442 25.35 6.77 8.41
N THR A 443 24.17 6.34 8.83
CA THR A 443 23.73 6.34 10.23
C THR A 443 24.58 5.42 11.11
N HIS A 444 25.15 4.36 10.53
CA HIS A 444 26.00 3.41 11.24
C HIS A 444 27.50 3.74 11.18
N ALA A 445 27.96 4.47 10.17
CA ALA A 445 29.37 4.79 9.93
C ALA A 445 30.15 5.32 11.16
N PRO A 446 29.61 6.23 12.00
CA PRO A 446 30.32 6.72 13.18
C PRO A 446 30.66 5.63 14.18
N GLY A 447 29.81 4.60 14.31
CA GLY A 447 30.07 3.43 15.17
C GLY A 447 31.27 2.59 14.72
N PHE A 448 31.71 2.77 13.48
CA PHE A 448 32.87 2.09 12.89
C PHE A 448 34.05 3.04 12.66
N GLY A 449 34.01 4.28 13.18
CA GLY A 449 35.09 5.27 13.08
C GLY A 449 35.12 6.05 11.76
N PHE A 450 34.02 6.05 11.01
CA PHE A 450 33.90 6.75 9.73
C PHE A 450 32.91 7.92 9.79
N ASP A 451 33.24 9.00 9.10
CA ASP A 451 32.34 10.09 8.75
C ASP A 451 31.97 9.97 7.27
N ALA A 452 30.70 9.66 7.00
CA ALA A 452 30.23 9.24 5.67
C ALA A 452 29.41 10.32 4.97
N ASP A 453 29.88 10.73 3.79
CA ASP A 453 29.18 11.66 2.90
C ASP A 453 28.32 10.88 1.91
N VAL A 454 27.00 11.09 1.94
CA VAL A 454 26.02 10.47 1.02
C VAL A 454 25.71 11.43 -0.13
N MET A 455 25.85 10.95 -1.36
CA MET A 455 25.54 11.70 -2.58
C MET A 455 24.98 10.78 -3.67
N THR A 456 24.34 11.35 -4.68
CA THR A 456 23.85 10.57 -5.83
C THR A 456 25.02 10.10 -6.70
N LEU A 457 24.80 9.04 -7.48
CA LEU A 457 25.80 8.59 -8.45
C LEU A 457 26.16 9.68 -9.45
N ASP A 458 25.18 10.44 -9.92
CA ASP A 458 25.42 11.55 -10.84
C ASP A 458 26.30 12.66 -10.23
N GLN A 459 26.17 12.95 -8.93
CA GLN A 459 27.07 13.88 -8.23
C GLN A 459 28.50 13.35 -8.13
N GLY A 460 28.68 12.02 -8.08
CA GLY A 460 29.99 11.37 -8.12
C GLY A 460 30.64 11.30 -9.51
N THR A 461 29.96 11.72 -10.57
CA THR A 461 30.51 11.70 -11.94
C THR A 461 31.77 12.57 -12.00
N GLU A 462 32.87 12.02 -12.52
CA GLU A 462 34.20 12.65 -12.58
C GLU A 462 34.85 12.98 -11.21
N ASN A 463 34.14 12.75 -10.09
CA ASN A 463 34.54 13.18 -8.74
C ASN A 463 34.60 12.00 -7.75
N VAL A 464 34.92 10.80 -8.22
CA VAL A 464 35.09 9.62 -7.33
C VAL A 464 36.41 9.75 -6.56
N PRO A 465 36.40 9.84 -5.22
CA PRO A 465 37.60 10.11 -4.46
C PRO A 465 38.52 8.89 -4.38
N LYS A 466 39.83 9.15 -4.37
CA LYS A 466 40.89 8.11 -4.32
C LYS A 466 41.39 7.83 -2.90
N GLU A 467 41.32 8.81 -2.01
CA GLU A 467 41.93 8.72 -0.67
C GLU A 467 41.02 8.06 0.38
N GLN A 468 39.73 7.89 0.07
CA GLN A 468 38.74 7.33 0.99
C GLN A 468 37.96 6.16 0.39
N PRO A 469 37.39 5.27 1.22
CA PRO A 469 36.49 4.22 0.76
C PRO A 469 35.29 4.79 0.03
N VAL A 470 34.92 4.17 -1.10
CA VAL A 470 33.72 4.52 -1.88
C VAL A 470 32.75 3.34 -1.88
N VAL A 471 31.54 3.55 -1.39
CA VAL A 471 30.48 2.54 -1.43
C VAL A 471 29.45 2.96 -2.47
N VAL A 472 29.17 2.10 -3.45
CA VAL A 472 28.17 2.35 -4.49
C VAL A 472 26.96 1.47 -4.26
N ILE A 473 25.78 2.08 -4.12
CA ILE A 473 24.50 1.39 -3.90
C ILE A 473 23.54 1.79 -5.01
N THR A 474 23.26 0.92 -5.97
CA THR A 474 22.47 1.31 -7.14
C THR A 474 21.50 0.25 -7.59
N SER A 475 20.38 0.68 -8.20
CA SER A 475 19.39 -0.23 -8.76
C SER A 475 19.46 -0.30 -10.29
N SER A 476 18.77 -1.28 -10.87
CA SER A 476 18.42 -1.28 -12.31
C SER A 476 16.91 -1.18 -12.46
N TYR A 477 16.42 -0.36 -13.39
CA TYR A 477 14.99 -0.28 -13.74
C TYR A 477 14.76 -0.83 -15.15
N GLU A 478 14.36 -2.11 -15.24
CA GLU A 478 14.23 -2.84 -16.53
C GLU A 478 15.47 -2.65 -17.42
N GLY A 479 16.64 -2.72 -16.79
CA GLY A 479 17.95 -2.57 -17.42
C GLY A 479 18.43 -1.14 -17.62
N LYS A 480 17.64 -0.11 -17.31
CA LYS A 480 18.08 1.28 -17.37
C LYS A 480 18.64 1.76 -16.03
N PRO A 481 19.58 2.73 -16.04
CA PRO A 481 20.04 3.35 -14.80
C PRO A 481 18.90 4.11 -14.12
N PRO A 482 18.95 4.25 -12.78
CA PRO A 482 18.19 5.26 -12.06
C PRO A 482 18.44 6.66 -12.66
N ASP A 483 17.48 7.55 -12.52
CA ASP A 483 17.53 8.88 -13.12
C ASP A 483 18.70 9.68 -12.54
N ASN A 484 18.97 9.53 -11.24
CA ASN A 484 20.10 10.12 -10.53
C ASN A 484 21.43 9.34 -10.67
N ALA A 485 21.51 8.42 -11.63
CA ALA A 485 22.71 7.67 -12.00
C ALA A 485 22.96 7.65 -13.51
N ALA A 486 22.12 8.33 -14.30
CA ALA A 486 22.17 8.29 -15.76
C ALA A 486 23.42 8.97 -16.32
N LYS A 487 23.87 10.09 -15.72
CA LYS A 487 25.11 10.78 -16.11
C LYS A 487 26.32 9.92 -15.75
N PHE A 488 26.33 9.33 -14.55
CA PHE A 488 27.42 8.46 -14.10
C PHE A 488 27.58 7.25 -15.02
N VAL A 489 26.48 6.59 -15.37
CA VAL A 489 26.50 5.43 -16.28
C VAL A 489 26.92 5.83 -17.69
N SER A 490 26.47 6.98 -18.20
CA SER A 490 26.90 7.49 -19.50
C SER A 490 28.40 7.78 -19.52
N TRP A 491 28.93 8.35 -18.44
CA TRP A 491 30.36 8.60 -18.24
C TRP A 491 31.16 7.29 -18.25
N LEU A 492 30.73 6.28 -17.50
CA LEU A 492 31.35 4.95 -17.50
C LEU A 492 31.35 4.23 -18.86
N GLN A 493 30.44 4.61 -19.76
CA GLN A 493 30.30 4.02 -21.09
C GLN A 493 30.94 4.86 -22.21
N SER A 494 31.48 6.03 -21.87
CA SER A 494 32.15 6.91 -22.83
C SER A 494 33.46 6.29 -23.35
N GLY A 495 33.89 6.71 -24.54
CA GLY A 495 35.06 6.13 -25.22
C GLY A 495 36.40 6.34 -24.49
N ASP A 496 36.47 7.34 -23.63
CA ASP A 496 37.59 7.62 -22.73
C ASP A 496 37.29 7.00 -21.37
N ALA A 497 37.55 5.70 -21.23
CA ALA A 497 37.21 4.96 -20.01
C ALA A 497 37.86 5.60 -18.76
N PRO A 498 37.08 5.92 -17.71
CA PRO A 498 37.63 6.56 -16.52
C PRO A 498 38.57 5.62 -15.75
N SER A 499 39.72 6.16 -15.31
CA SER A 499 40.65 5.43 -14.44
C SER A 499 40.18 5.50 -12.98
N PHE A 500 39.99 4.33 -12.40
CA PHE A 500 39.72 4.10 -10.98
C PHE A 500 40.96 3.61 -10.23
N GLU A 501 42.15 3.78 -10.80
CA GLU A 501 43.41 3.42 -10.14
C GLU A 501 43.57 4.18 -8.82
N GLY A 502 43.79 3.41 -7.75
CA GLY A 502 43.86 3.90 -6.37
C GLY A 502 42.52 3.99 -5.64
N VAL A 503 41.37 3.82 -6.33
CA VAL A 503 40.05 3.86 -5.69
C VAL A 503 39.76 2.52 -5.00
N ARG A 504 39.47 2.57 -3.70
CA ARG A 504 38.93 1.43 -2.94
C ARG A 504 37.41 1.50 -2.94
N TYR A 505 36.75 0.46 -3.45
CA TYR A 505 35.31 0.51 -3.65
C TYR A 505 34.56 -0.76 -3.23
N ALA A 506 33.25 -0.62 -3.02
CA ALA A 506 32.34 -1.72 -2.80
C ALA A 506 31.02 -1.45 -3.56
N VAL A 507 30.38 -2.48 -4.11
CA VAL A 507 29.12 -2.34 -4.86
C VAL A 507 28.03 -3.19 -4.25
N PHE A 508 26.90 -2.56 -3.94
CA PHE A 508 25.65 -3.22 -3.58
C PHE A 508 24.62 -2.94 -4.68
N GLY A 509 24.20 -4.00 -5.38
CA GLY A 509 23.26 -3.92 -6.49
C GLY A 509 21.86 -4.38 -6.10
N VAL A 510 20.86 -3.54 -6.39
CA VAL A 510 19.45 -3.86 -6.16
C VAL A 510 18.75 -4.10 -7.49
N GLY A 511 18.30 -5.34 -7.72
CA GLY A 511 17.65 -5.76 -8.95
C GLY A 511 16.27 -6.36 -8.70
N ASN A 512 15.48 -6.55 -9.76
CA ASN A 512 14.23 -7.32 -9.73
C ASN A 512 14.39 -8.52 -10.66
N SER A 513 14.35 -9.73 -10.11
CA SER A 513 14.55 -10.99 -10.86
C SER A 513 13.49 -11.25 -11.94
N GLU A 514 12.34 -10.56 -11.93
CA GLU A 514 11.32 -10.68 -12.97
C GLU A 514 11.68 -9.95 -14.26
N TRP A 515 12.67 -9.06 -14.21
CA TRP A 515 13.29 -8.52 -15.42
C TRP A 515 14.43 -9.43 -15.88
N VAL A 516 14.11 -10.69 -16.20
CA VAL A 516 15.06 -11.77 -16.48
C VAL A 516 16.19 -11.35 -17.42
N SER A 517 15.87 -10.65 -18.52
CA SER A 517 16.84 -10.20 -19.53
C SER A 517 17.76 -9.05 -19.08
N THR A 518 17.40 -8.35 -18.02
CA THR A 518 18.10 -7.14 -17.57
C THR A 518 18.43 -7.13 -16.08
N TYR A 519 18.31 -8.29 -15.42
CA TYR A 519 18.54 -8.45 -13.99
C TYR A 519 19.96 -7.99 -13.60
N GLN A 520 20.01 -6.98 -12.72
CA GLN A 520 21.23 -6.35 -12.21
C GLN A 520 22.12 -5.70 -13.29
N ARG A 521 21.58 -5.35 -14.47
CA ARG A 521 22.37 -4.81 -15.59
C ARG A 521 23.25 -3.62 -15.18
N ILE A 522 22.69 -2.66 -14.45
CA ILE A 522 23.37 -1.41 -14.08
C ILE A 522 24.38 -1.60 -12.95
N PRO A 523 24.05 -2.26 -11.82
CA PRO A 523 25.05 -2.58 -10.80
C PRO A 523 26.21 -3.41 -11.34
N LYS A 524 25.95 -4.40 -12.21
CA LYS A 524 27.01 -5.19 -12.88
C LYS A 524 27.85 -4.35 -13.84
N LEU A 525 27.24 -3.40 -14.54
CA LEU A 525 27.97 -2.46 -15.39
C LEU A 525 28.90 -1.57 -14.55
N VAL A 526 28.40 -1.04 -13.43
CA VAL A 526 29.18 -0.18 -12.53
C VAL A 526 30.37 -0.95 -11.94
N GLU A 527 30.14 -2.12 -11.35
CA GLU A 527 31.24 -2.96 -10.87
C GLU A 527 32.24 -3.23 -11.98
N GLY A 528 31.74 -3.70 -13.14
CA GLY A 528 32.60 -4.15 -14.22
C GLY A 528 33.49 -3.03 -14.77
N GLN A 529 32.99 -1.80 -14.81
CA GLN A 529 33.77 -0.65 -15.23
C GLN A 529 34.73 -0.15 -14.14
N MET A 530 34.32 -0.15 -12.87
CA MET A 530 35.22 0.19 -11.75
C MET A 530 36.39 -0.78 -11.64
N LYS A 531 36.12 -2.08 -11.83
CA LYS A 531 37.15 -3.12 -11.88
C LYS A 531 38.08 -2.98 -13.07
N LYS A 532 37.54 -2.76 -14.28
CA LYS A 532 38.35 -2.55 -15.50
C LYS A 532 39.21 -1.29 -15.42
N GLY A 533 38.73 -0.23 -14.78
CA GLY A 533 39.49 1.00 -14.57
C GLY A 533 40.55 0.92 -13.47
N GLY A 534 40.79 -0.23 -12.84
CA GLY A 534 41.85 -0.41 -11.85
C GLY A 534 41.44 -0.18 -10.38
N GLY A 535 40.14 -0.08 -10.10
CA GLY A 535 39.64 0.00 -8.73
C GLY A 535 39.87 -1.29 -7.94
N LYS A 536 40.11 -1.16 -6.63
CA LYS A 536 40.28 -2.30 -5.71
C LYS A 536 39.00 -2.55 -4.92
N ALA A 537 38.36 -3.69 -5.13
CA ALA A 537 37.17 -4.09 -4.39
C ALA A 537 37.50 -4.39 -2.91
N MET A 538 36.75 -3.80 -1.98
CA MET A 538 36.89 -4.00 -0.53
C MET A 538 36.12 -5.24 -0.04
N VAL A 539 35.05 -5.59 -0.74
CA VAL A 539 34.20 -6.75 -0.47
C VAL A 539 33.60 -7.22 -1.79
N GLU A 540 33.31 -8.51 -1.91
CA GLU A 540 32.58 -9.06 -3.06
C GLU A 540 31.24 -8.31 -3.26
N PRO A 541 30.87 -7.97 -4.50
CA PRO A 541 29.62 -7.27 -4.76
C PRO A 541 28.42 -8.16 -4.39
N CYS A 542 27.37 -7.55 -3.85
CA CYS A 542 26.10 -8.23 -3.59
C CYS A 542 25.06 -7.86 -4.64
N TRP A 543 24.27 -8.84 -5.05
CA TRP A 543 23.20 -8.70 -6.04
C TRP A 543 21.84 -8.99 -5.38
N ALA A 544 21.38 -8.09 -4.52
CA ALA A 544 20.12 -8.24 -3.82
C ALA A 544 18.91 -8.17 -4.78
N ASP A 545 17.94 -9.04 -4.55
CA ASP A 545 16.68 -9.09 -5.29
C ASP A 545 15.56 -8.46 -4.47
N VAL A 546 14.93 -7.38 -4.96
CA VAL A 546 13.83 -6.70 -4.25
C VAL A 546 12.60 -7.59 -4.01
N LYS A 547 12.52 -8.72 -4.71
CA LYS A 547 11.50 -9.74 -4.50
C LYS A 547 11.78 -10.69 -3.35
N GLN A 548 13.02 -10.74 -2.89
CA GLN A 548 13.46 -11.59 -1.80
C GLN A 548 13.77 -10.72 -0.58
N ASP A 549 14.35 -11.32 0.44
CA ASP A 549 14.78 -10.60 1.64
C ASP A 549 16.03 -9.76 1.35
N CYS A 550 15.83 -8.64 0.66
CA CYS A 550 16.88 -7.69 0.33
C CYS A 550 17.48 -7.03 1.59
N MET A 551 16.73 -7.00 2.71
CA MET A 551 17.22 -6.50 3.99
C MET A 551 18.23 -7.47 4.60
N ASN A 552 17.95 -8.77 4.58
CA ASN A 552 18.92 -9.77 5.02
C ASN A 552 20.17 -9.80 4.12
N ASP A 553 20.02 -9.64 2.80
CA ASP A 553 21.18 -9.49 1.90
C ASP A 553 22.01 -8.25 2.26
N TRP A 554 21.35 -7.13 2.58
CA TRP A 554 21.97 -5.89 3.04
C TRP A 554 22.72 -6.05 4.37
N GLU A 555 22.08 -6.62 5.39
CA GLU A 555 22.69 -6.87 6.71
C GLU A 555 23.92 -7.77 6.60
N ASN A 556 23.82 -8.89 5.88
CA ASN A 556 24.93 -9.82 5.69
C ASN A 556 26.09 -9.21 4.90
N TRP A 557 25.80 -8.34 3.93
CA TRP A 557 26.83 -7.68 3.13
C TRP A 557 27.52 -6.54 3.89
N THR A 558 26.76 -5.73 4.62
CA THR A 558 27.30 -4.63 5.43
C THR A 558 28.17 -5.15 6.58
N GLU A 559 27.81 -6.27 7.21
CA GLU A 559 28.67 -6.89 8.23
C GLU A 559 30.07 -7.23 7.67
N LYS A 560 30.14 -7.77 6.45
CA LYS A 560 31.40 -8.08 5.76
C LYS A 560 32.17 -6.81 5.39
N LEU A 561 31.46 -5.80 4.89
CA LEU A 561 32.05 -4.50 4.55
C LEU A 561 32.72 -3.88 5.78
N TRP A 562 32.01 -3.79 6.90
CA TRP A 562 32.53 -3.21 8.15
C TRP A 562 33.73 -3.98 8.69
N LYS A 563 33.67 -5.31 8.68
CA LYS A 563 34.78 -6.17 9.09
C LYS A 563 36.05 -5.91 8.27
N ASN A 564 35.91 -5.77 6.94
CA ASN A 564 37.05 -5.52 6.06
C ASN A 564 37.63 -4.12 6.24
N LEU A 565 36.77 -3.10 6.40
CA LEU A 565 37.22 -1.73 6.66
C LEU A 565 37.99 -1.61 7.98
N GLN A 566 37.52 -2.27 9.05
CA GLN A 566 38.23 -2.28 10.34
C GLN A 566 39.58 -3.00 10.26
N ALA A 567 39.67 -4.09 9.50
CA ALA A 567 40.91 -4.82 9.31
C ALA A 567 41.99 -3.97 8.60
N GLU A 568 41.58 -3.07 7.70
CA GLU A 568 42.49 -2.15 7.00
C GLU A 568 42.92 -0.95 7.87
N SER A 569 42.07 -0.46 8.79
CA SER A 569 42.36 0.71 9.62
C SER A 569 43.31 0.46 10.80
N GLY A 570 43.86 -0.75 10.95
CA GLY A 570 44.90 -1.07 11.94
C GLY A 570 44.46 -1.07 13.42
N GLY A 571 43.17 -0.85 13.70
CA GLY A 571 42.61 -0.82 15.05
C GLY A 571 42.09 -2.18 15.48
N GLY A 572 42.86 -2.92 16.29
CA GLY A 572 42.42 -4.11 17.01
C GLY A 572 41.38 -3.86 18.12
N GLY A 573 40.48 -2.89 17.93
CA GLY A 573 39.36 -2.65 18.81
C GLY A 573 38.25 -3.63 18.47
N LYS A 574 37.95 -4.56 19.38
CA LYS A 574 36.73 -5.37 19.28
C LYS A 574 35.54 -4.42 19.10
N ALA A 575 34.86 -4.52 17.97
CA ALA A 575 33.57 -3.88 17.80
C ALA A 575 32.68 -4.33 18.96
N GLN A 576 32.37 -3.41 19.90
CA GLN A 576 31.17 -3.59 20.69
C GLN A 576 30.04 -3.41 19.70
N THR A 577 29.41 -4.51 19.30
CA THR A 577 28.09 -4.50 18.68
C THR A 577 27.12 -3.92 19.71
N GLN A 578 27.13 -2.60 19.89
CA GLN A 578 26.10 -1.93 20.67
C GLN A 578 24.84 -1.96 19.82
N THR A 579 24.03 -2.97 20.09
CA THR A 579 22.63 -3.01 19.73
C THR A 579 22.02 -1.69 20.20
N ALA A 580 21.37 -0.96 19.30
CA ALA A 580 20.63 0.24 19.66
C ALA A 580 19.63 -0.14 20.75
N ALA A 581 19.88 0.31 21.98
CA ALA A 581 19.01 0.06 23.11
C ALA A 581 18.24 1.35 23.38
N LEU A 582 16.93 1.31 23.09
CA LEU A 582 15.96 2.26 23.61
C LEU A 582 16.14 2.37 25.13
N ARG A 583 16.49 3.57 25.62
CA ARG A 583 16.59 3.81 27.06
C ARG A 583 15.28 4.39 27.55
N ALA A 584 14.52 3.56 28.26
CA ALA A 584 13.36 4.00 29.01
C ALA A 584 13.75 4.21 30.48
N GLU A 585 13.63 5.44 30.97
CA GLU A 585 13.81 5.78 32.38
C GLU A 585 12.48 6.20 32.98
N VAL A 586 12.15 5.64 34.14
CA VAL A 586 10.99 6.09 34.92
C VAL A 586 11.39 7.34 35.68
N ILE A 587 10.90 8.49 35.23
CA ILE A 587 11.11 9.77 35.89
C ILE A 587 9.90 10.05 36.77
N LYS A 588 10.12 10.20 38.07
CA LYS A 588 9.07 10.63 38.99
C LYS A 588 8.88 12.14 38.85
N HIS A 589 7.83 12.54 38.15
CA HIS A 589 7.37 13.93 38.12
C HIS A 589 5.97 14.05 38.71
N ASP A 590 5.67 15.21 39.28
CA ASP A 590 4.33 15.56 39.74
C ASP A 590 3.54 16.12 38.54
N ILE A 591 2.52 15.38 38.09
CA ILE A 591 1.68 15.68 36.90
C ILE A 591 1.22 17.15 36.79
N PRO A 592 0.84 17.84 37.89
CA PRO A 592 0.45 19.26 37.83
C PRO A 592 1.54 20.17 37.28
N THR A 593 2.81 19.89 37.60
CA THR A 593 3.97 20.71 37.24
C THR A 593 4.24 20.70 35.74
N ILE A 594 3.96 19.58 35.07
CA ILE A 594 4.22 19.38 33.62
C ILE A 594 3.09 19.99 32.78
N LEU A 595 1.86 19.95 33.28
CA LEU A 595 0.70 20.52 32.61
C LEU A 595 0.55 22.04 32.87
N GLY A 596 1.57 22.67 33.47
CA GLY A 596 1.66 24.13 33.61
C GLY A 596 0.86 24.75 34.76
N GLY A 597 0.32 23.94 35.68
CA GLY A 597 -0.49 24.40 36.82
C GLY A 597 0.20 24.17 38.17
N LYS A 598 -0.05 25.04 39.15
CA LYS A 598 0.37 24.79 40.55
C LYS A 598 -0.65 24.00 41.35
N GLU A 599 -1.92 24.01 40.93
CA GLU A 599 -3.04 23.31 41.56
C GLU A 599 -3.99 22.83 40.46
N MET A 600 -4.26 21.52 40.38
CA MET A 600 -5.25 20.95 39.47
C MET A 600 -6.32 20.21 40.28
N SER A 601 -7.59 20.45 39.95
CA SER A 601 -8.73 19.74 40.53
C SER A 601 -9.50 18.97 39.44
N TRP A 602 -10.07 17.82 39.82
CA TRP A 602 -10.79 16.95 38.89
C TRP A 602 -12.26 17.36 38.81
N GLY A 603 -12.73 17.71 37.61
CA GLY A 603 -14.16 17.92 37.33
C GLY A 603 -14.83 16.64 36.81
N VAL A 604 -16.11 16.45 37.13
CA VAL A 604 -16.92 15.33 36.64
C VAL A 604 -17.81 15.81 35.49
N VAL A 605 -17.71 15.16 34.33
CA VAL A 605 -18.63 15.43 33.22
C VAL A 605 -20.01 14.85 33.57
N LYS A 606 -21.00 15.72 33.78
CA LYS A 606 -22.38 15.35 34.16
C LYS A 606 -23.24 15.07 32.93
N SER A 607 -23.02 15.81 31.86
CA SER A 607 -23.74 15.62 30.60
C SER A 607 -22.88 16.04 29.41
N ALA A 608 -23.08 15.37 28.27
CA ALA A 608 -22.46 15.71 27.00
C ALA A 608 -23.50 15.50 25.90
N ARG A 609 -24.19 16.58 25.50
CA ARG A 609 -25.29 16.52 24.52
C ARG A 609 -24.89 17.17 23.20
N SER A 610 -25.29 16.55 22.10
CA SER A 610 -25.09 17.10 20.76
C SER A 610 -26.02 18.30 20.53
N LEU A 611 -25.48 19.41 20.04
CA LEU A 611 -26.22 20.64 19.76
C LEU A 611 -26.65 20.78 18.29
N GLY A 612 -26.33 19.83 17.43
CA GLY A 612 -26.72 19.84 16.02
C GLY A 612 -26.12 18.69 15.21
N GLY A 613 -26.80 18.28 14.14
CA GLY A 613 -26.34 17.22 13.23
C GLY A 613 -25.10 17.61 12.42
N LYS A 614 -24.39 16.60 11.89
CA LYS A 614 -23.12 16.74 11.15
C LYS A 614 -23.20 17.54 9.83
N GLU A 615 -24.35 18.12 9.52
CA GLU A 615 -24.63 18.80 8.25
C GLU A 615 -23.92 20.17 8.12
N VAL A 616 -23.44 20.76 9.23
CA VAL A 616 -22.80 22.08 9.24
C VAL A 616 -21.34 22.03 9.74
N GLY A 617 -20.72 20.85 9.76
CA GLY A 617 -19.33 20.64 10.18
C GLY A 617 -19.17 19.70 11.39
N LEU A 618 -18.05 19.81 12.11
CA LEU A 618 -17.76 19.00 13.29
C LEU A 618 -18.88 19.12 14.33
N GLU A 619 -19.28 17.99 14.90
CA GLU A 619 -20.35 17.91 15.90
C GLU A 619 -20.06 18.85 17.07
N LYS A 620 -20.89 19.87 17.25
CA LYS A 620 -20.83 20.75 18.42
C LYS A 620 -21.54 20.07 19.58
N ARG A 621 -20.84 19.91 20.70
CA ARG A 621 -21.40 19.35 21.92
C ARG A 621 -21.44 20.40 23.02
N GLU A 622 -22.53 20.38 23.77
CA GLU A 622 -22.58 21.02 25.08
C GLU A 622 -22.12 20.00 26.12
N VAL A 623 -21.17 20.40 26.95
CA VAL A 623 -20.63 19.57 28.02
C VAL A 623 -20.85 20.30 29.33
N GLU A 624 -21.54 19.67 30.26
CA GLU A 624 -21.74 20.16 31.62
C GLU A 624 -20.75 19.46 32.54
N ILE A 625 -19.93 20.24 33.25
CA ILE A 625 -18.86 19.74 34.11
C ILE A 625 -19.11 20.25 35.53
N GLU A 626 -19.27 19.34 36.46
CA GLU A 626 -19.33 19.65 37.89
C GLU A 626 -17.90 19.78 38.42
N LEU A 627 -17.55 20.99 38.87
CA LEU A 627 -16.28 21.26 39.54
C LEU A 627 -16.40 20.95 41.04
N PRO A 628 -15.30 20.57 41.72
CA PRO A 628 -15.30 20.41 43.17
C PRO A 628 -15.73 21.69 43.90
N HIS A 629 -16.39 21.54 45.05
CA HIS A 629 -17.02 22.63 45.81
C HIS A 629 -16.12 23.84 46.10
N ASP A 630 -14.80 23.64 46.19
CA ASP A 630 -13.82 24.68 46.51
C ASP A 630 -13.08 25.22 45.28
N THR A 631 -13.41 24.75 44.06
CA THR A 631 -12.75 25.19 42.82
C THR A 631 -13.40 26.46 42.27
N HIS A 632 -12.62 27.53 42.11
CA HIS A 632 -13.07 28.80 41.53
C HIS A 632 -12.48 28.93 40.12
N TYR A 633 -13.27 29.42 39.16
CA TYR A 633 -12.82 29.63 37.78
C TYR A 633 -13.17 31.05 37.30
N SER A 634 -12.38 31.54 36.35
CA SER A 634 -12.46 32.87 35.76
C SER A 634 -12.24 32.82 34.25
N ALA A 635 -12.67 33.87 33.54
CA ALA A 635 -12.47 33.96 32.10
C ALA A 635 -10.97 34.09 31.77
N GLY A 636 -10.42 33.07 31.10
CA GLY A 636 -8.97 32.96 30.80
C GLY A 636 -8.34 31.69 31.33
N ASP A 637 -9.01 30.97 32.24
CA ASP A 637 -8.57 29.65 32.70
C ASP A 637 -8.73 28.59 31.60
N TYR A 638 -7.85 27.59 31.57
CA TYR A 638 -7.84 26.54 30.55
C TYR A 638 -8.19 25.17 31.14
N PHE A 639 -8.89 24.35 30.36
CA PHE A 639 -9.25 22.98 30.72
C PHE A 639 -8.39 22.00 29.92
N VAL A 640 -7.82 20.99 30.58
CA VAL A 640 -7.04 19.94 29.91
C VAL A 640 -7.87 18.67 29.83
N VAL A 641 -8.22 18.25 28.61
CA VAL A 641 -8.88 16.96 28.35
C VAL A 641 -7.81 15.93 28.02
N LEU A 642 -7.62 14.95 28.90
CA LEU A 642 -6.69 13.84 28.64
C LEU A 642 -7.45 12.63 28.08
N PRO A 643 -7.05 12.09 26.91
CA PRO A 643 -7.61 10.85 26.41
C PRO A 643 -7.16 9.70 27.33
N LEU A 644 -8.13 8.98 27.92
CA LEU A 644 -7.85 7.82 28.76
C LEU A 644 -8.00 6.54 27.95
N ASN A 645 -6.95 5.72 27.95
CA ASN A 645 -7.04 4.34 27.49
C ASN A 645 -7.94 3.52 28.44
N PRO A 646 -8.56 2.42 27.98
CA PRO A 646 -9.38 1.56 28.84
C PRO A 646 -8.61 1.13 30.10
N ARG A 647 -9.23 1.32 31.28
CA ARG A 647 -8.59 1.10 32.59
C ARG A 647 -7.99 -0.30 32.74
N GLU A 648 -8.64 -1.30 32.17
CA GLU A 648 -8.18 -2.69 32.19
C GLU A 648 -6.87 -2.88 31.41
N THR A 649 -6.72 -2.20 30.27
CA THR A 649 -5.49 -2.22 29.47
C THR A 649 -4.35 -1.53 30.20
N VAL A 650 -4.62 -0.37 30.81
CA VAL A 650 -3.63 0.38 31.59
C VAL A 650 -3.19 -0.44 32.81
N ALA A 651 -4.13 -0.96 33.59
CA ALA A 651 -3.85 -1.78 34.76
C ALA A 651 -3.02 -3.03 34.41
N ARG A 652 -3.31 -3.68 33.28
CA ARG A 652 -2.55 -4.84 32.79
C ARG A 652 -1.11 -4.47 32.44
N VAL A 653 -0.90 -3.32 31.80
CA VAL A 653 0.44 -2.82 31.41
C VAL A 653 1.24 -2.41 32.66
N LEU A 654 0.63 -1.62 33.55
CA LEU A 654 1.23 -1.21 34.82
C LEU A 654 1.64 -2.42 35.65
N HIS A 655 0.76 -3.42 35.77
CA HIS A 655 1.07 -4.66 36.47
C HIS A 655 2.19 -5.47 35.79
N ARG A 656 2.17 -5.56 34.45
CA ARG A 656 3.15 -6.33 33.67
C ARG A 656 4.57 -5.78 33.80
N PHE A 657 4.71 -4.46 33.95
CA PHE A 657 5.99 -3.76 34.00
C PHE A 657 6.33 -3.23 35.41
N GLY A 658 5.48 -3.47 36.42
CA GLY A 658 5.70 -3.04 37.80
C GLY A 658 5.66 -1.52 37.99
N LEU A 659 4.87 -0.82 37.19
CA LEU A 659 4.77 0.64 37.18
C LEU A 659 3.58 1.12 38.02
N HIS A 660 3.72 2.25 38.68
CA HIS A 660 2.63 2.97 39.34
C HIS A 660 1.81 3.78 38.31
N PRO A 661 0.49 4.00 38.50
CA PRO A 661 -0.31 4.87 37.63
C PRO A 661 0.24 6.28 37.42
N ASP A 662 1.06 6.76 38.36
CA ASP A 662 1.66 8.09 38.36
C ASP A 662 3.12 8.10 37.86
N ASP A 663 3.66 6.94 37.46
CA ASP A 663 5.02 6.85 36.93
C ASP A 663 5.08 7.41 35.50
N MET A 664 5.94 8.40 35.29
CA MET A 664 6.25 8.89 33.95
C MET A 664 7.44 8.14 33.36
N ILE A 665 7.33 7.73 32.10
CA ILE A 665 8.42 7.06 31.37
C ILE A 665 8.99 8.06 30.37
N SER A 666 10.26 8.41 30.52
CA SER A 666 11.02 9.10 29.48
C SER A 666 11.72 8.06 28.62
N ILE A 667 11.53 8.15 27.32
CA ILE A 667 12.16 7.28 26.34
C ILE A 667 13.15 8.13 25.55
N SER A 668 14.43 7.82 25.64
CA SER A 668 15.49 8.50 24.90
C SER A 668 16.15 7.56 23.90
N ASP A 669 16.39 8.06 22.70
CA ASP A 669 17.14 7.40 21.64
C ASP A 669 18.31 8.30 21.19
N THR A 670 19.39 7.69 20.73
CA THR A 670 20.51 8.37 20.07
C THR A 670 20.38 8.39 18.55
N ARG A 671 19.37 7.76 17.91
CA ARG A 671 19.16 7.81 16.45
C ARG A 671 17.69 7.91 16.03
N LYS A 672 17.47 8.38 14.79
CA LYS A 672 16.21 8.87 14.21
C LYS A 672 15.15 7.79 13.88
N THR A 673 15.42 6.51 14.13
CA THR A 673 14.69 5.39 13.50
C THR A 673 13.54 4.79 14.32
N PHE A 674 13.23 5.31 15.52
CA PHE A 674 12.24 4.70 16.42
C PHE A 674 11.02 5.56 16.78
N LEU A 675 10.78 6.70 16.14
CA LEU A 675 9.56 7.49 16.32
C LEU A 675 8.75 7.59 15.03
#